data_AF-A0A411WGJ4-F1
#
_entry.id   AF-A0A411WGJ4-F1
#
_cell.length_a   1.000
_cell.length_b   1.000
_cell.length_c   1.000
_cell.angle_alpha   90.00
_cell.angle_beta   90.00
_cell.angle_gamma   90.00
#
_symmetry.space_group_name_H-M   'P 1'
#
loop_
_entity.id
_entity.type
_entity.pdbx_description
1 polymer ?
#
loop_
_entity_poly.entity_id
_entity_poly.type
_entity_poly.pdbx_seq_one_letter_code
_entity_poly.pdbx_strand_id
1 'polypeptide(L)'
;MTEMLNTKKFLLCSLLLASMLSNAVASDKKSIKFISQIEDISVGRGVMTFVDNDVKLIAAEKITFRTESPCGESTIAVNAKSLGMKDEVYVSHLTNIAQAAKNDEYYEITIGSCDRAKRSQKRQFITKIRPCTSAICGKKYITNKNIIWLDESFDRTVKRNASFFMEKPFIFDKQNNIWKMTGWYVDKDKTQNGISSNNAKKIKAFEGYTNTKDFSSLQFVSKFTVYYPSGTIKSQNNFDSEGKLDGETKNYFADGKLYQIAIYKNGKVDGVVSTYHENGNIESKMRFHQGVAADGQCNHYGPDGQLEREHAYLNGKYDGKYVDYFPDGKIETESFYAGGKLVGESKAYYQSGQLRSISRNNEEGYRDGKQQNFNEEGTLITESIYKDSFNLSHKSWYDNGNRREQEQWRQTSEGESEKYGDFKTWYENGKLKSETSYSKGLAVSNQEWYEDGNKNFLSEYKDGEIDGVLKEWDRVTGKLIKEEHYAKGKQHGSSKRWDAETGNLIKEENYQNGEYHGAYKKYDAKTGKIREERSYLDGKFDGPWNQWDEETNHLVSESFFKQGKRQGIQKGYDKTTGELANEVLYADDRPVNGLQTGKNYKDGKLTSYDCYADGFRKASLNEPDDIESRAQNSDATAQTLLGQFYFECGYYDESRKVLNHPIIQLRPEALYLQARMYMLGKGEPLDRQKSIDLMFKAAEGGYVLAQKQVGLLYIPADGRMLDKKIPRDIKSNATLARKWILAAAEQNDVESLYVLGVMSETGVGVKKNLRQALEYYDQAAEAGFNRAYVRSVKIREDAKVKSKK
;
A
#
# COMPACT_ATOMS: atom_id res chain seq x y z
N MET A 1 69.91 -86.03 62.15
CA MET A 1 70.47 -86.94 61.15
C MET A 1 71.00 -86.07 60.02
N THR A 2 72.26 -85.62 60.16
CA THR A 2 73.44 -86.03 59.34
C THR A 2 73.35 -85.46 57.91
N GLU A 3 73.92 -84.30 57.59
CA GLU A 3 75.35 -83.92 57.39
C GLU A 3 75.93 -84.37 56.02
N MET A 4 76.80 -83.51 55.44
CA MET A 4 77.89 -83.78 54.46
C MET A 4 77.55 -83.89 52.96
N LEU A 5 78.37 -83.49 51.97
CA LEU A 5 79.58 -82.64 51.79
C LEU A 5 79.87 -82.65 50.25
N ASN A 6 80.54 -81.61 49.71
CA ASN A 6 81.58 -81.58 48.64
C ASN A 6 81.58 -82.60 47.44
N THR A 7 82.01 -82.31 46.19
CA THR A 7 83.31 -81.76 45.74
C THR A 7 83.39 -81.61 44.19
N LYS A 8 84.39 -80.84 43.73
CA LYS A 8 84.88 -80.51 42.36
C LYS A 8 85.31 -81.70 41.45
N LYS A 9 85.33 -81.52 40.10
CA LYS A 9 86.54 -81.35 39.19
C LYS A 9 86.37 -81.84 37.71
N PHE A 10 87.02 -81.08 36.78
CA PHE A 10 87.73 -81.47 35.52
C PHE A 10 86.90 -81.87 34.25
N LEU A 11 87.29 -81.71 32.96
CA LEU A 11 88.31 -80.98 32.14
C LEU A 11 88.05 -81.34 30.63
N LEU A 12 88.10 -80.38 29.67
CA LEU A 12 88.94 -80.28 28.44
C LEU A 12 88.50 -80.84 27.04
N CYS A 13 88.88 -80.04 26.00
CA CYS A 13 89.14 -80.30 24.54
C CYS A 13 87.94 -80.48 23.56
N SER A 14 87.91 -80.01 22.30
CA SER A 14 88.78 -79.16 21.44
C SER A 14 88.17 -78.97 20.01
N LEU A 15 88.45 -77.82 19.36
CA LEU A 15 88.69 -77.53 17.91
C LEU A 15 87.59 -77.52 16.80
N LEU A 16 87.55 -76.36 16.08
CA LEU A 16 87.46 -76.10 14.61
C LEU A 16 86.18 -76.49 13.79
N LEU A 17 85.70 -75.81 12.74
CA LEU A 17 85.84 -74.47 12.10
C LEU A 17 84.82 -74.38 10.92
N ALA A 18 84.25 -73.17 10.64
CA ALA A 18 83.73 -72.62 9.35
C ALA A 18 82.56 -73.34 8.59
N SER A 19 81.59 -72.73 7.86
CA SER A 19 81.38 -71.37 7.27
C SER A 19 79.94 -71.18 6.70
N MET A 20 79.45 -69.92 6.67
CA MET A 20 78.53 -69.25 5.68
C MET A 20 77.04 -69.72 5.60
N LEU A 21 75.96 -68.92 5.49
CA LEU A 21 75.69 -67.49 5.24
C LEU A 21 74.24 -67.09 5.68
N SER A 22 74.12 -65.86 6.22
CA SER A 22 73.07 -64.82 6.08
C SER A 22 71.60 -64.97 6.57
N ASN A 23 71.19 -64.15 7.56
CA ASN A 23 70.37 -62.93 7.35
C ASN A 23 70.11 -62.10 8.64
N ALA A 24 70.34 -60.78 8.51
CA ALA A 24 69.78 -59.60 9.22
C ALA A 24 69.74 -59.53 10.77
N VAL A 25 70.57 -58.62 11.31
CA VAL A 25 70.45 -58.05 12.67
C VAL A 25 69.55 -56.81 12.62
N ALA A 26 68.52 -56.74 13.48
CA ALA A 26 67.72 -55.54 13.74
C ALA A 26 67.82 -55.16 15.24
N SER A 27 68.07 -53.88 15.52
CA SER A 27 68.36 -53.31 16.84
C SER A 27 67.14 -53.18 17.77
N ASP A 28 67.32 -53.44 19.07
CA ASP A 28 66.37 -53.25 20.18
C ASP A 28 65.82 -51.80 20.33
N LYS A 29 64.49 -51.64 20.45
CA LYS A 29 63.81 -50.38 20.86
C LYS A 29 63.21 -50.52 22.27
N LYS A 30 63.62 -49.68 23.23
CA LYS A 30 63.09 -49.64 24.62
C LYS A 30 61.63 -49.11 24.67
N SER A 31 60.71 -49.80 25.35
CA SER A 31 59.32 -49.34 25.63
C SER A 31 59.14 -48.86 27.08
N ILE A 32 58.23 -47.92 27.35
CA ILE A 32 57.95 -47.33 28.68
C ILE A 32 56.53 -47.65 29.13
N LYS A 33 56.34 -47.96 30.42
CA LYS A 33 55.03 -48.26 31.03
C LYS A 33 54.66 -47.25 32.12
N PHE A 34 53.38 -46.91 32.21
CA PHE A 34 52.82 -46.09 33.29
C PHE A 34 51.37 -46.46 33.58
N ILE A 35 50.85 -46.01 34.72
CA ILE A 35 49.47 -46.23 35.14
C ILE A 35 48.78 -44.87 35.24
N SER A 36 47.64 -44.73 34.60
CA SER A 36 46.83 -43.51 34.70
C SER A 36 45.35 -43.79 34.51
N GLN A 37 44.51 -42.83 34.92
CA GLN A 37 43.11 -42.77 34.52
C GLN A 37 43.00 -42.04 33.18
N ILE A 38 42.04 -42.47 32.37
CA ILE A 38 41.76 -41.83 31.09
C ILE A 38 40.77 -40.71 31.34
N GLU A 39 41.14 -39.48 30.99
CA GLU A 39 40.25 -38.32 31.06
C GLU A 39 39.30 -38.29 29.87
N ASP A 40 39.81 -38.47 28.65
CA ASP A 40 39.02 -38.44 27.42
C ASP A 40 39.60 -39.34 26.32
N ILE A 41 38.74 -39.82 25.42
CA ILE A 41 39.11 -40.57 24.21
C ILE A 41 38.35 -40.01 23.01
N SER A 42 39.08 -39.51 22.02
CA SER A 42 38.51 -39.03 20.76
C SER A 42 38.22 -40.18 19.78
N VAL A 43 37.28 -41.07 20.11
CA VAL A 43 36.92 -42.24 19.28
C VAL A 43 36.27 -41.80 17.96
N GLY A 44 36.75 -42.31 16.82
CA GLY A 44 36.12 -42.09 15.51
C GLY A 44 36.30 -40.70 14.90
N ARG A 45 37.04 -39.79 15.56
CA ARG A 45 37.36 -38.43 15.07
C ARG A 45 38.77 -38.32 14.47
N GLY A 46 39.31 -39.43 13.94
CA GLY A 46 40.72 -39.62 13.58
C GLY A 46 41.41 -38.33 13.10
N VAL A 47 42.42 -37.87 13.86
CA VAL A 47 43.15 -36.65 13.52
C VAL A 47 44.39 -37.05 12.72
N MET A 48 44.59 -36.39 11.58
CA MET A 48 45.76 -36.65 10.75
C MET A 48 47.04 -36.32 11.51
N THR A 49 47.90 -37.33 11.71
CA THR A 49 49.11 -37.23 12.53
C THR A 49 50.33 -37.63 11.69
N PHE A 50 51.42 -36.85 11.75
CA PHE A 50 52.64 -37.11 10.99
C PHE A 50 53.51 -38.19 11.64
N VAL A 51 54.03 -39.13 10.85
CA VAL A 51 55.05 -40.09 11.29
C VAL A 51 56.20 -40.14 10.29
N ASP A 52 57.38 -39.79 10.81
CA ASP A 52 58.71 -39.89 10.17
C ASP A 52 59.05 -38.85 9.08
N ASN A 53 60.35 -38.78 8.74
CA ASN A 53 60.96 -37.81 7.82
C ASN A 53 60.39 -37.82 6.38
N ASP A 54 59.54 -38.80 6.03
CA ASP A 54 58.95 -38.98 4.69
C ASP A 54 57.52 -38.40 4.54
N VAL A 55 57.05 -37.57 5.50
CA VAL A 55 55.76 -36.84 5.42
C VAL A 55 54.56 -37.77 5.09
N LYS A 56 54.45 -38.92 5.78
CA LYS A 56 53.21 -39.74 5.73
C LYS A 56 52.25 -39.30 6.84
N LEU A 57 51.06 -38.86 6.44
CA LEU A 57 49.94 -38.63 7.36
C LEU A 57 49.27 -39.97 7.66
N ILE A 58 49.16 -40.32 8.93
CA ILE A 58 48.37 -41.46 9.39
C ILE A 58 47.22 -40.98 10.28
N ALA A 59 46.05 -41.57 10.10
CA ALA A 59 44.92 -41.36 10.99
C ALA A 59 45.23 -41.99 12.36
N ALA A 60 45.04 -41.21 13.43
CA ALA A 60 45.19 -41.69 14.80
C ALA A 60 44.20 -40.97 15.73
N GLU A 61 43.64 -41.73 16.67
CA GLU A 61 42.89 -41.22 17.80
C GLU A 61 43.86 -40.70 18.88
N LYS A 62 43.32 -39.84 19.74
CA LYS A 62 44.04 -39.31 20.90
C LYS A 62 43.36 -39.78 22.18
N ILE A 63 44.18 -40.25 23.12
CA ILE A 63 43.77 -40.56 24.49
C ILE A 63 44.43 -39.54 25.41
N THR A 64 43.60 -38.84 26.19
CA THR A 64 44.02 -37.89 27.21
C THR A 64 43.99 -38.57 28.57
N PHE A 65 45.06 -38.49 29.33
CA PHE A 65 45.22 -39.08 30.65
C PHE A 65 45.18 -38.01 31.75
N ARG A 66 44.68 -38.37 32.94
CA ARG A 66 44.61 -37.47 34.10
C ARG A 66 45.98 -37.09 34.66
N THR A 67 46.98 -37.95 34.46
CA THR A 67 48.35 -37.69 34.87
C THR A 67 49.26 -37.70 33.64
N GLU A 68 50.23 -36.81 33.61
CA GLU A 68 51.26 -36.82 32.56
C GLU A 68 51.96 -38.18 32.48
N SER A 69 52.24 -38.62 31.26
CA SER A 69 53.10 -39.78 31.04
C SER A 69 54.53 -39.50 31.50
N PRO A 70 55.36 -40.52 31.71
CA PRO A 70 56.78 -40.34 32.02
C PRO A 70 57.58 -39.53 30.99
N CYS A 71 57.02 -39.32 29.79
CA CYS A 71 57.61 -38.47 28.76
C CYS A 71 57.15 -37.00 28.79
N GLY A 72 56.27 -36.61 29.74
CA GLY A 72 55.76 -35.25 29.92
C GLY A 72 54.52 -34.89 29.09
N GLU A 73 53.90 -35.87 28.44
CA GLU A 73 52.71 -35.68 27.61
C GLU A 73 51.48 -36.29 28.30
N SER A 74 50.38 -35.55 28.42
CA SER A 74 49.09 -36.06 28.93
C SER A 74 48.20 -36.60 27.81
N THR A 75 48.47 -36.26 26.54
CA THR A 75 47.69 -36.71 25.39
C THR A 75 48.57 -37.51 24.43
N ILE A 76 48.22 -38.77 24.18
CA ILE A 76 49.05 -39.68 23.38
C ILE A 76 48.23 -40.26 22.23
N ALA A 77 48.85 -40.35 21.05
CA ALA A 77 48.21 -40.91 19.86
C ALA A 77 48.12 -42.44 19.94
N VAL A 78 47.09 -43.00 19.33
CA VAL A 78 46.89 -44.45 19.19
C VAL A 78 46.24 -44.73 17.85
N ASN A 79 46.59 -45.86 17.21
CA ASN A 79 45.90 -46.38 16.04
C ASN A 79 45.89 -47.90 16.07
N ALA A 80 45.12 -48.53 15.19
CA ALA A 80 45.01 -49.99 15.14
C ALA A 80 46.38 -50.67 14.99
N LYS A 81 47.24 -50.14 14.10
CA LYS A 81 48.58 -50.66 13.86
C LYS A 81 49.47 -50.57 15.11
N SER A 82 49.39 -49.49 15.90
CA SER A 82 50.22 -49.32 17.08
C SER A 82 49.86 -50.31 18.19
N LEU A 83 48.59 -50.68 18.30
CA LEU A 83 48.11 -51.72 19.23
C LEU A 83 48.25 -53.15 18.69
N GLY A 84 48.72 -53.32 17.44
CA GLY A 84 48.77 -54.63 16.78
C GLY A 84 47.39 -55.21 16.48
N MET A 85 46.39 -54.37 16.26
CA MET A 85 45.00 -54.75 16.02
C MET A 85 44.59 -54.49 14.56
N LYS A 86 43.54 -55.18 14.10
CA LYS A 86 42.86 -54.87 12.83
C LYS A 86 41.88 -53.71 13.02
N ASP A 87 41.68 -52.88 11.99
CA ASP A 87 40.81 -51.70 12.04
C ASP A 87 39.37 -52.02 12.47
N GLU A 88 38.84 -53.18 12.06
CA GLU A 88 37.47 -53.65 12.36
C GLU A 88 37.19 -53.83 13.87
N VAL A 89 38.21 -54.18 14.66
CA VAL A 89 38.09 -54.44 16.11
C VAL A 89 38.56 -53.23 16.93
N TYR A 90 39.29 -52.31 16.29
CA TYR A 90 39.95 -51.21 16.95
C TYR A 90 38.98 -50.17 17.52
N VAL A 91 37.98 -49.75 16.74
CA VAL A 91 36.98 -48.76 17.17
C VAL A 91 36.12 -49.30 18.32
N SER A 92 35.70 -50.57 18.28
CA SER A 92 34.93 -51.20 19.35
C SER A 92 35.78 -51.38 20.62
N HIS A 93 37.07 -51.72 20.47
CA HIS A 93 38.01 -51.77 21.59
C HIS A 93 38.15 -50.40 22.28
N LEU A 94 38.36 -49.32 21.53
CA LEU A 94 38.44 -47.97 22.10
C LEU A 94 37.11 -47.49 22.69
N THR A 95 35.98 -47.82 22.07
CA THR A 95 34.65 -47.50 22.61
C THR A 95 34.43 -48.19 23.97
N ASN A 96 34.82 -49.45 24.10
CA ASN A 96 34.74 -50.19 25.37
C ASN A 96 35.63 -49.56 26.46
N ILE A 97 36.85 -49.16 26.10
CA ILE A 97 37.75 -48.44 27.01
C ILE A 97 37.15 -47.09 27.39
N ALA A 98 36.60 -46.33 26.45
CA ALA A 98 35.98 -45.03 26.69
C ALA A 98 34.79 -45.14 27.65
N GLN A 99 33.95 -46.17 27.48
CA GLN A 99 32.80 -46.39 28.35
C GLN A 99 33.22 -46.80 29.77
N ALA A 100 34.20 -47.69 29.90
CA ALA A 100 34.74 -48.08 31.21
C ALA A 100 35.52 -46.93 31.90
N ALA A 101 36.19 -46.07 31.12
CA ALA A 101 36.89 -44.88 31.63
C ALA A 101 35.95 -43.89 32.35
N LYS A 102 34.66 -43.86 31.99
CA LYS A 102 33.66 -43.03 32.70
C LYS A 102 33.42 -43.45 34.15
N ASN A 103 33.91 -44.63 34.57
CA ASN A 103 33.92 -45.08 35.96
C ASN A 103 35.24 -44.73 36.70
N ASP A 104 36.11 -43.92 36.09
CA ASP A 104 37.43 -43.56 36.61
C ASP A 104 38.32 -44.79 36.90
N GLU A 105 38.23 -45.81 36.03
CA GLU A 105 39.10 -46.99 36.12
C GLU A 105 40.54 -46.64 35.73
N TYR A 106 41.51 -47.26 36.40
CA TYR A 106 42.93 -47.12 36.06
C TYR A 106 43.32 -48.09 34.94
N TYR A 107 44.23 -47.65 34.08
CA TYR A 107 44.77 -48.43 32.98
C TYR A 107 46.29 -48.52 33.10
N GLU A 108 46.85 -49.67 32.74
CA GLU A 108 48.28 -49.79 32.44
C GLU A 108 48.49 -49.46 30.96
N ILE A 109 49.32 -48.45 30.69
CA ILE A 109 49.61 -47.95 29.35
C ILE A 109 51.07 -48.18 29.04
N THR A 110 51.35 -48.69 27.84
CA THR A 110 52.71 -48.83 27.29
C THR A 110 52.86 -47.94 26.06
N ILE A 111 53.95 -47.20 26.02
CA ILE A 111 54.33 -46.28 24.94
C ILE A 111 55.77 -46.60 24.47
N GLY A 112 56.16 -46.07 23.31
CA GLY A 112 57.54 -46.14 22.82
C GLY A 112 58.54 -45.30 23.66
N SER A 113 59.83 -45.38 23.35
CA SER A 113 60.89 -44.61 24.02
C SER A 113 60.71 -43.09 23.93
N CYS A 114 61.05 -42.33 24.98
CA CYS A 114 61.12 -40.87 24.91
C CYS A 114 62.37 -40.43 24.12
N ASP A 115 62.24 -40.07 22.84
CA ASP A 115 63.36 -39.59 22.03
C ASP A 115 63.51 -38.07 22.17
N ARG A 116 64.31 -37.60 23.14
CA ARG A 116 64.45 -36.16 23.47
C ARG A 116 65.35 -35.36 22.50
N ALA A 117 66.00 -36.03 21.53
CA ALA A 117 67.07 -35.42 20.72
C ALA A 117 66.62 -34.69 19.44
N LYS A 118 65.33 -34.74 19.05
CA LYS A 118 64.79 -33.98 17.91
C LYS A 118 63.39 -33.45 18.23
N ARG A 119 63.27 -32.15 18.50
CA ARG A 119 62.02 -31.46 18.87
C ARG A 119 60.94 -31.42 17.78
N SER A 120 61.14 -32.04 16.61
CA SER A 120 60.21 -31.90 15.48
C SER A 120 59.65 -33.16 14.84
N GLN A 121 59.96 -34.43 15.19
CA GLN A 121 59.42 -35.54 14.36
C GLN A 121 59.34 -36.99 14.89
N LYS A 122 59.05 -37.25 16.18
CA LYS A 122 58.51 -38.57 16.61
C LYS A 122 57.48 -38.42 17.73
N ARG A 123 56.18 -38.38 17.40
CA ARG A 123 55.11 -38.52 18.40
C ARG A 123 54.98 -39.99 18.84
N GLN A 124 54.79 -40.19 20.13
CA GLN A 124 54.68 -41.51 20.74
C GLN A 124 53.30 -42.11 20.46
N PHE A 125 53.28 -43.40 20.15
CA PHE A 125 52.06 -44.17 20.06
C PHE A 125 51.89 -45.06 21.28
N ILE A 126 50.64 -45.20 21.72
CA ILE A 126 50.26 -46.26 22.66
C ILE A 126 50.39 -47.59 21.93
N THR A 127 51.22 -48.47 22.47
CA THR A 127 51.45 -49.82 21.94
C THR A 127 50.71 -50.89 22.73
N LYS A 128 50.29 -50.58 23.96
CA LYS A 128 49.43 -51.44 24.77
C LYS A 128 48.63 -50.60 25.76
N ILE A 129 47.35 -50.89 25.88
CA ILE A 129 46.47 -50.31 26.90
C ILE A 129 45.57 -51.42 27.45
N ARG A 130 45.51 -51.56 28.78
CA ARG A 130 44.65 -52.57 29.42
C ARG A 130 44.19 -52.11 30.79
N PRO A 131 42.98 -52.48 31.23
CA PRO A 131 42.48 -52.11 32.54
C PRO A 131 43.37 -52.72 33.64
N CYS A 132 43.56 -51.95 34.71
CA CYS A 132 44.31 -52.41 35.87
C CYS A 132 43.57 -53.56 36.57
N THR A 133 44.29 -54.66 36.79
CA THR A 133 43.89 -55.70 37.74
C THR A 133 44.86 -55.72 38.91
N SER A 134 44.48 -56.36 40.03
CA SER A 134 45.36 -56.46 41.19
C SER A 134 46.72 -57.08 40.85
N ALA A 135 46.77 -57.95 39.83
CA ALA A 135 48.00 -58.58 39.36
C ALA A 135 48.83 -57.69 38.42
N ILE A 136 48.20 -56.74 37.71
CA ILE A 136 48.88 -55.89 36.72
C ILE A 136 49.41 -54.61 37.38
N CYS A 137 48.57 -53.90 38.13
CA CYS A 137 48.89 -52.57 38.66
C CYS A 137 49.10 -52.57 40.18
N GLY A 138 48.61 -53.60 40.88
CA GLY A 138 48.53 -53.65 42.34
C GLY A 138 47.19 -53.16 42.90
N LYS A 139 46.88 -53.58 44.14
CA LYS A 139 45.55 -53.34 44.78
C LYS A 139 45.14 -51.87 44.86
N LYS A 140 46.10 -50.94 44.95
CA LYS A 140 45.82 -49.50 45.09
C LYS A 140 45.17 -48.86 43.86
N TYR A 141 45.19 -49.52 42.70
CA TYR A 141 44.59 -49.01 41.45
C TYR A 141 43.31 -49.74 41.05
N ILE A 142 42.67 -50.45 41.98
CA ILE A 142 41.40 -51.15 41.75
C ILE A 142 40.24 -50.30 42.27
N THR A 143 39.30 -49.98 41.38
CA THR A 143 38.07 -49.27 41.73
C THR A 143 37.15 -50.17 42.58
N ASN A 144 36.48 -49.58 43.56
CA ASN A 144 35.59 -50.31 44.46
C ASN A 144 34.30 -50.73 43.73
N LYS A 145 34.17 -52.03 43.42
CA LYS A 145 32.98 -52.61 42.75
C LYS A 145 31.75 -52.72 43.64
N ASN A 146 31.84 -52.36 44.92
CA ASN A 146 30.70 -52.33 45.84
C ASN A 146 29.90 -51.02 45.77
N ILE A 147 30.32 -50.06 44.95
CA ILE A 147 29.59 -48.79 44.76
C ILE A 147 28.63 -48.92 43.57
N ILE A 148 27.38 -48.49 43.77
CA ILE A 148 26.39 -48.30 42.71
C ILE A 148 26.24 -46.80 42.50
N TRP A 149 26.39 -46.34 41.25
CA TRP A 149 26.27 -44.94 40.86
C TRP A 149 24.88 -44.70 40.26
N LEU A 150 24.20 -43.63 40.69
CA LEU A 150 22.86 -43.27 40.24
C LEU A 150 22.80 -41.82 39.73
N ASP A 151 21.96 -41.54 38.75
CA ASP A 151 21.65 -40.19 38.29
C ASP A 151 20.52 -39.52 39.10
N GLU A 152 20.05 -38.34 38.67
CA GLU A 152 18.99 -37.58 39.37
C GLU A 152 17.61 -38.26 39.37
N SER A 153 17.39 -39.17 38.42
CA SER A 153 16.18 -40.01 38.34
C SER A 153 16.30 -41.30 39.15
N PHE A 154 17.43 -41.49 39.86
CA PHE A 154 17.79 -42.71 40.57
C PHE A 154 18.06 -43.92 39.66
N ASP A 155 18.32 -43.70 38.37
CA ASP A 155 18.68 -44.75 37.43
C ASP A 155 20.19 -45.07 37.50
N ARG A 156 20.56 -46.32 37.23
CA ARG A 156 21.98 -46.74 37.22
C ARG A 156 22.76 -45.98 36.16
N THR A 157 23.89 -45.41 36.57
CA THR A 157 24.76 -44.64 35.68
C THR A 157 26.24 -44.95 35.94
N VAL A 158 27.11 -44.29 35.19
CA VAL A 158 28.57 -44.32 35.40
C VAL A 158 28.99 -43.23 36.38
N LYS A 159 30.09 -43.43 37.12
CA LYS A 159 30.55 -42.51 38.17
C LYS A 159 30.53 -41.03 37.78
N ARG A 160 31.00 -40.69 36.57
CA ARG A 160 31.08 -39.29 36.11
C ARG A 160 29.73 -38.61 35.89
N ASN A 161 28.67 -39.38 35.64
CA ASN A 161 27.31 -38.88 35.44
C ASN A 161 26.46 -38.98 36.70
N ALA A 162 27.04 -39.50 37.79
CA ALA A 162 26.31 -39.81 39.00
C ALA A 162 26.04 -38.55 39.83
N SER A 163 24.79 -38.39 40.23
CA SER A 163 24.39 -37.43 41.26
C SER A 163 24.41 -38.07 42.65
N PHE A 164 24.19 -39.39 42.71
CA PHE A 164 24.18 -40.16 43.95
C PHE A 164 25.02 -41.44 43.85
N PHE A 165 25.38 -41.99 45.00
CA PHE A 165 25.97 -43.32 45.08
C PHE A 165 25.49 -44.09 46.31
N MET A 166 25.50 -45.43 46.20
CA MET A 166 25.20 -46.37 47.29
C MET A 166 26.35 -47.36 47.47
N GLU A 167 26.53 -47.85 48.69
CA GLU A 167 27.56 -48.83 49.03
C GLU A 167 26.93 -50.18 49.43
N LYS A 168 27.44 -51.27 48.86
CA LYS A 168 27.07 -52.65 49.19
C LYS A 168 28.02 -53.27 50.24
N PRO A 169 27.55 -54.23 51.06
CA PRO A 169 26.20 -54.80 51.08
C PRO A 169 25.19 -53.87 51.77
N PHE A 170 23.94 -53.91 51.33
CA PHE A 170 22.82 -53.22 52.00
C PHE A 170 22.53 -53.85 53.37
N ILE A 171 21.90 -53.08 54.25
CA ILE A 171 21.58 -53.53 55.61
C ILE A 171 20.27 -54.31 55.55
N PHE A 172 20.29 -55.60 55.87
CA PHE A 172 19.08 -56.43 55.89
C PHE A 172 18.23 -56.12 57.13
N ASP A 173 16.99 -55.67 56.90
CA ASP A 173 15.97 -55.52 57.93
C ASP A 173 15.24 -56.86 58.11
N LYS A 174 15.59 -57.56 59.19
CA LYS A 174 15.02 -58.86 59.53
C LYS A 174 13.53 -58.80 59.88
N GLN A 175 13.03 -57.67 60.39
CA GLN A 175 11.64 -57.56 60.83
C GLN A 175 10.70 -57.51 59.63
N ASN A 176 11.10 -56.78 58.58
CA ASN A 176 10.28 -56.54 57.40
C ASN A 176 10.71 -57.38 56.17
N ASN A 177 11.75 -58.21 56.29
CA ASN A 177 12.31 -59.02 55.21
C ASN A 177 12.70 -58.21 53.95
N ILE A 178 13.32 -57.05 54.15
CA ILE A 178 13.72 -56.10 53.10
C ILE A 178 15.14 -55.57 53.36
N TRP A 179 15.76 -54.97 52.35
CA TRP A 179 17.11 -54.41 52.43
C TRP A 179 17.03 -52.89 52.50
N LYS A 180 17.51 -52.31 53.59
CA LYS A 180 17.67 -50.87 53.75
C LYS A 180 18.85 -50.37 52.93
N MET A 181 18.59 -49.39 52.07
CA MET A 181 19.58 -48.71 51.24
C MET A 181 19.72 -47.25 51.66
N THR A 182 20.96 -46.76 51.63
CA THR A 182 21.26 -45.35 51.88
C THR A 182 22.09 -44.84 50.71
N GLY A 183 21.56 -43.82 50.03
CA GLY A 183 22.24 -43.10 48.98
C GLY A 183 22.84 -41.80 49.50
N TRP A 184 24.01 -41.45 48.97
CA TRP A 184 24.76 -40.26 49.33
C TRP A 184 24.97 -39.39 48.09
N TYR A 185 25.02 -38.08 48.27
CA TYR A 185 25.40 -37.16 47.20
C TYR A 185 26.85 -37.39 46.77
N VAL A 186 27.10 -37.30 45.47
CA VAL A 186 28.46 -37.30 44.92
C VAL A 186 29.10 -35.92 45.16
N ASP A 187 30.23 -35.90 45.87
CA ASP A 187 31.06 -34.69 46.07
C ASP A 187 31.83 -34.40 44.76
N LYS A 188 31.36 -33.42 43.99
CA LYS A 188 31.93 -33.05 42.68
C LYS A 188 33.21 -32.19 42.81
N ASP A 189 33.51 -31.63 43.98
CA ASP A 189 34.64 -30.70 44.18
C ASP A 189 35.97 -31.40 44.52
N LYS A 190 35.97 -32.71 44.79
CA LYS A 190 37.17 -33.48 45.22
C LYS A 190 37.73 -34.47 44.20
N THR A 191 37.28 -34.46 42.95
CA THR A 191 37.69 -35.46 41.94
C THR A 191 39.00 -35.16 41.20
N GLN A 192 39.78 -34.13 41.56
CA GLN A 192 41.04 -33.84 40.83
C GLN A 192 42.31 -34.50 41.39
N ASN A 193 42.34 -35.08 42.60
CA ASN A 193 43.59 -35.68 43.12
C ASN A 193 43.37 -36.92 44.00
N GLY A 194 42.93 -38.02 43.39
CA GLY A 194 43.38 -39.41 43.67
C GLY A 194 43.63 -39.94 45.09
N ILE A 195 43.21 -39.28 46.17
CA ILE A 195 43.40 -39.72 47.56
C ILE A 195 42.09 -39.50 48.31
N SER A 196 41.42 -40.62 48.60
CA SER A 196 40.34 -40.68 49.58
C SER A 196 40.92 -40.30 50.94
N SER A 197 40.59 -39.11 51.45
CA SER A 197 40.65 -38.88 52.89
C SER A 197 39.34 -39.40 53.49
N ASN A 198 39.47 -40.34 54.42
CA ASN A 198 38.39 -40.99 55.17
C ASN A 198 37.56 -40.06 56.08
N ASN A 199 37.51 -38.74 55.82
CA ASN A 199 36.86 -37.76 56.71
C ASN A 199 35.99 -36.71 55.99
N ALA A 200 35.63 -36.88 54.72
CA ALA A 200 34.57 -36.07 54.12
C ALA A 200 33.20 -36.51 54.68
N LYS A 201 32.48 -35.61 55.36
CA LYS A 201 31.13 -35.87 55.90
C LYS A 201 30.19 -36.21 54.73
N LYS A 202 29.84 -37.49 54.58
CA LYS A 202 28.88 -37.93 53.55
C LYS A 202 27.53 -37.24 53.78
N ILE A 203 27.01 -36.56 52.76
CA ILE A 203 25.68 -35.93 52.79
C ILE A 203 24.66 -36.95 52.27
N LYS A 204 23.70 -37.31 53.11
CA LYS A 204 22.66 -38.29 52.77
C LYS A 204 21.75 -37.68 51.69
N ALA A 205 21.57 -38.39 50.57
CA ALA A 205 20.69 -37.97 49.47
C ALA A 205 19.32 -38.66 49.56
N PHE A 206 19.31 -39.94 49.90
CA PHE A 206 18.07 -40.68 50.10
C PHE A 206 18.26 -41.88 51.03
N GLU A 207 17.14 -42.38 51.55
CA GLU A 207 17.05 -43.60 52.31
C GLU A 207 15.79 -44.37 51.87
N GLY A 208 15.93 -45.65 51.57
CA GLY A 208 14.85 -46.47 51.03
C GLY A 208 15.00 -47.94 51.38
N TYR A 209 14.07 -48.75 50.84
CA TYR A 209 14.14 -50.19 50.97
C TYR A 209 13.92 -50.88 49.61
N THR A 210 14.43 -52.10 49.48
CA THR A 210 14.19 -52.98 48.32
C THR A 210 14.00 -54.42 48.80
N ASN A 211 13.31 -55.23 48.00
CA ASN A 211 13.15 -56.67 48.21
C ASN A 211 14.32 -57.51 47.64
N THR A 212 15.28 -56.89 46.94
CA THR A 212 16.45 -57.59 46.34
C THR A 212 17.79 -57.17 46.92
N LYS A 213 18.72 -58.13 47.07
CA LYS A 213 20.06 -57.85 47.64
C LYS A 213 21.00 -57.08 46.70
N ASP A 214 20.79 -57.18 45.39
CA ASP A 214 21.65 -56.59 44.36
C ASP A 214 21.09 -55.28 43.75
N PHE A 215 19.84 -54.94 44.10
CA PHE A 215 19.07 -53.82 43.57
C PHE A 215 19.08 -53.77 42.04
N SER A 216 19.13 -54.94 41.38
CA SER A 216 19.16 -55.04 39.91
C SER A 216 17.85 -54.56 39.28
N SER A 217 16.74 -54.70 40.00
CA SER A 217 15.40 -54.28 39.57
C SER A 217 15.15 -52.78 39.63
N LEU A 218 16.03 -51.99 40.27
CA LEU A 218 15.80 -50.56 40.59
C LEU A 218 14.49 -50.28 41.33
N GLN A 219 13.94 -51.31 41.99
CA GLN A 219 12.62 -51.27 42.60
C GLN A 219 12.72 -50.90 44.09
N PHE A 220 12.19 -49.74 44.43
CA PHE A 220 11.99 -49.32 45.81
C PHE A 220 10.68 -49.91 46.35
N VAL A 221 10.69 -50.36 47.60
CA VAL A 221 9.51 -50.84 48.33
C VAL A 221 9.45 -50.13 49.68
N SER A 222 8.28 -50.04 50.30
CA SER A 222 8.09 -49.36 51.58
C SER A 222 8.50 -47.87 51.53
N LYS A 223 8.93 -47.31 52.66
CA LYS A 223 9.25 -45.88 52.80
C LYS A 223 10.52 -45.50 52.04
N PHE A 224 10.42 -44.49 51.19
CA PHE A 224 11.54 -43.86 50.47
C PHE A 224 11.59 -42.37 50.80
N THR A 225 12.67 -41.94 51.44
CA THR A 225 12.89 -40.54 51.85
C THR A 225 14.01 -39.94 51.03
N VAL A 226 13.75 -38.79 50.42
CA VAL A 226 14.74 -37.98 49.71
C VAL A 226 15.07 -36.75 50.54
N TYR A 227 16.33 -36.36 50.57
CA TYR A 227 16.84 -35.21 51.31
C TYR A 227 17.30 -34.12 50.34
N TYR A 228 17.33 -32.87 50.80
CA TYR A 228 18.07 -31.79 50.16
C TYR A 228 19.57 -31.88 50.49
N PRO A 229 20.46 -31.20 49.75
CA PRO A 229 21.88 -31.11 50.10
C PRO A 229 22.14 -30.48 51.49
N SER A 230 21.21 -29.67 51.98
CA SER A 230 21.22 -29.12 53.35
C SER A 230 21.02 -30.18 54.44
N GLY A 231 20.49 -31.36 54.08
CA GLY A 231 20.10 -32.43 54.99
C GLY A 231 18.64 -32.39 55.47
N THR A 232 17.87 -31.35 55.10
CA THR A 232 16.41 -31.33 55.33
C THR A 232 15.71 -32.33 54.41
N ILE A 233 14.54 -32.84 54.81
CA ILE A 233 13.77 -33.79 53.99
C ILE A 233 13.16 -33.03 52.82
N LYS A 234 13.30 -33.57 51.60
CA LYS A 234 12.67 -33.07 50.37
C LYS A 234 11.34 -33.77 50.09
N SER A 235 11.33 -35.09 50.23
CA SER A 235 10.12 -35.89 50.04
C SER A 235 10.14 -37.19 50.83
N GLN A 236 8.95 -37.70 51.15
CA GLN A 236 8.72 -39.00 51.74
C GLN A 236 7.63 -39.69 50.92
N ASN A 237 8.00 -40.78 50.27
CA ASN A 237 7.12 -41.61 49.48
C ASN A 237 6.95 -42.97 50.15
N ASN A 238 5.81 -43.61 49.96
CA ASN A 238 5.57 -44.99 50.37
C ASN A 238 5.24 -45.81 49.13
N PHE A 239 5.87 -46.98 49.03
CA PHE A 239 5.70 -47.91 47.93
C PHE A 239 5.18 -49.26 48.44
N ASP A 240 4.32 -49.92 47.65
CA ASP A 240 3.90 -51.28 47.90
C ASP A 240 5.02 -52.31 47.57
N SER A 241 4.71 -53.60 47.68
CA SER A 241 5.65 -54.68 47.34
C SER A 241 5.96 -54.79 45.85
N GLU A 242 5.16 -54.16 44.99
CA GLU A 242 5.34 -54.08 43.54
C GLU A 242 6.07 -52.80 43.11
N GLY A 243 6.42 -51.90 44.06
CA GLY A 243 7.11 -50.65 43.78
C GLY A 243 6.21 -49.56 43.20
N LYS A 244 4.89 -49.67 43.35
CA LYS A 244 3.94 -48.60 43.03
C LYS A 244 3.72 -47.73 44.27
N LEU A 245 3.47 -46.44 44.09
CA LEU A 245 3.13 -45.56 45.20
C LEU A 245 1.86 -46.05 45.90
N ASP A 246 1.94 -46.25 47.21
CA ASP A 246 0.84 -46.74 48.04
C ASP A 246 0.96 -46.16 49.45
N GLY A 247 -0.08 -45.48 49.91
CA GLY A 247 -0.13 -44.75 51.16
C GLY A 247 0.17 -43.26 51.05
N GLU A 248 0.48 -42.64 52.19
CA GLU A 248 0.70 -41.20 52.29
C GLU A 248 2.06 -40.80 51.72
N THR A 249 2.09 -39.77 50.88
CA THR A 249 3.30 -39.14 50.35
C THR A 249 3.36 -37.68 50.80
N LYS A 250 4.56 -37.19 51.08
CA LYS A 250 4.80 -35.82 51.55
C LYS A 250 5.93 -35.17 50.78
N ASN A 251 5.72 -33.93 50.35
CA ASN A 251 6.76 -33.08 49.78
C ASN A 251 6.95 -31.85 50.66
N TYR A 252 8.19 -31.37 50.75
CA TYR A 252 8.59 -30.30 51.65
C TYR A 252 9.35 -29.21 50.90
N PHE A 253 9.25 -27.98 51.38
CA PHE A 253 10.11 -26.87 50.98
C PHE A 253 11.54 -27.06 51.52
N ALA A 254 12.50 -26.30 50.98
CA ALA A 254 13.91 -26.38 51.40
C ALA A 254 14.14 -26.05 52.89
N ASP A 255 13.28 -25.19 53.47
CA ASP A 255 13.28 -24.84 54.89
C ASP A 255 12.68 -25.94 55.80
N GLY A 256 12.17 -27.03 55.22
CA GLY A 256 11.60 -28.18 55.91
C GLY A 256 10.11 -28.08 56.20
N LYS A 257 9.43 -27.00 55.82
CA LYS A 257 7.97 -26.91 55.92
C LYS A 257 7.29 -27.79 54.87
N LEU A 258 6.09 -28.25 55.20
CA LEU A 258 5.30 -29.10 54.32
C LEU A 258 4.77 -28.30 53.13
N TYR A 259 4.99 -28.80 51.92
CA TYR A 259 4.49 -28.22 50.66
C TYR A 259 3.26 -28.97 50.18
N GLN A 260 3.26 -30.31 50.30
CA GLN A 260 2.15 -31.13 49.80
C GLN A 260 2.04 -32.43 50.60
N ILE A 261 0.80 -32.88 50.81
CA ILE A 261 0.48 -34.26 51.20
C ILE A 261 -0.44 -34.83 50.13
N ALA A 262 -0.18 -36.07 49.68
CA ALA A 262 -1.06 -36.79 48.77
C ALA A 262 -1.15 -38.28 49.16
N ILE A 263 -2.35 -38.86 49.09
CA ILE A 263 -2.59 -40.28 49.37
C ILE A 263 -2.64 -41.03 48.04
N TYR A 264 -1.83 -42.07 47.91
CA TYR A 264 -1.79 -42.94 46.74
C TYR A 264 -2.34 -44.33 47.06
N LYS A 265 -2.94 -44.96 46.05
CA LYS A 265 -3.33 -46.37 46.06
C LYS A 265 -3.05 -46.98 44.69
N ASN A 266 -2.30 -48.07 44.64
CA ASN A 266 -1.91 -48.75 43.38
C ASN A 266 -1.27 -47.80 42.35
N GLY A 267 -0.47 -46.83 42.79
CA GLY A 267 0.23 -45.86 41.94
C GLY A 267 -0.60 -44.66 41.45
N LYS A 268 -1.89 -44.56 41.82
CA LYS A 268 -2.75 -43.40 41.51
C LYS A 268 -3.11 -42.65 42.78
N VAL A 269 -3.34 -41.34 42.67
CA VAL A 269 -3.85 -40.55 43.79
C VAL A 269 -5.28 -41.01 44.12
N ASP A 270 -5.50 -41.43 45.36
CA ASP A 270 -6.79 -41.94 45.85
C ASP A 270 -6.95 -41.54 47.31
N GLY A 271 -7.56 -40.39 47.55
CA GLY A 271 -7.66 -39.74 48.85
C GLY A 271 -7.52 -38.23 48.77
N VAL A 272 -7.19 -37.59 49.89
CA VAL A 272 -7.07 -36.13 49.96
C VAL A 272 -5.65 -35.71 49.58
N VAL A 273 -5.56 -34.74 48.67
CA VAL A 273 -4.37 -33.96 48.36
C VAL A 273 -4.52 -32.60 49.01
N SER A 274 -3.53 -32.19 49.78
CA SER A 274 -3.45 -30.86 50.38
C SER A 274 -2.14 -30.20 49.93
N THR A 275 -2.22 -28.97 49.43
CA THR A 275 -1.05 -28.13 49.13
C THR A 275 -0.99 -26.94 50.07
N TYR A 276 0.21 -26.44 50.32
CA TYR A 276 0.50 -25.40 51.29
C TYR A 276 1.46 -24.37 50.73
N HIS A 277 1.29 -23.12 51.15
CA HIS A 277 2.23 -22.03 50.90
C HIS A 277 3.48 -22.14 51.78
N GLU A 278 4.55 -21.41 51.43
CA GLU A 278 5.81 -21.39 52.20
C GLU A 278 5.66 -20.89 53.65
N ASN A 279 4.58 -20.17 53.96
CA ASN A 279 4.26 -19.76 55.33
C ASN A 279 3.46 -20.83 56.12
N GLY A 280 3.10 -21.94 55.48
CA GLY A 280 2.38 -23.07 56.07
C GLY A 280 0.86 -22.98 55.97
N ASN A 281 0.31 -21.90 55.41
CA ASN A 281 -1.13 -21.80 55.16
C ASN A 281 -1.54 -22.76 54.02
N ILE A 282 -2.75 -23.31 54.09
CA ILE A 282 -3.29 -24.18 53.04
C ILE A 282 -3.48 -23.35 51.78
N GLU A 283 -2.95 -23.81 50.66
CA GLU A 283 -3.20 -23.25 49.33
C GLU A 283 -4.44 -23.90 48.72
N SER A 284 -4.53 -25.23 48.74
CA SER A 284 -5.70 -25.96 48.24
C SER A 284 -5.85 -27.32 48.92
N LYS A 285 -7.08 -27.83 48.93
CA LYS A 285 -7.37 -29.18 49.45
C LYS A 285 -8.44 -29.84 48.60
N MET A 286 -8.08 -30.98 48.02
CA MET A 286 -8.93 -31.65 47.04
C MET A 286 -8.90 -33.16 47.24
N ARG A 287 -10.06 -33.82 47.12
CA ARG A 287 -10.15 -35.28 47.14
C ARG A 287 -10.07 -35.82 45.73
N PHE A 288 -9.35 -36.92 45.55
CA PHE A 288 -9.26 -37.67 44.32
C PHE A 288 -9.71 -39.11 44.54
N HIS A 289 -10.28 -39.72 43.50
CA HIS A 289 -10.54 -41.15 43.45
C HIS A 289 -9.94 -41.72 42.17
N GLN A 290 -9.00 -42.67 42.30
CA GLN A 290 -8.32 -43.31 41.17
C GLN A 290 -7.71 -42.32 40.15
N GLY A 291 -7.17 -41.21 40.64
CA GLY A 291 -6.54 -40.14 39.85
C GLY A 291 -7.50 -39.08 39.30
N VAL A 292 -8.82 -39.22 39.51
CA VAL A 292 -9.82 -38.23 39.09
C VAL A 292 -10.25 -37.38 40.28
N ALA A 293 -10.34 -36.08 40.08
CA ALA A 293 -10.95 -35.13 40.99
C ALA A 293 -12.33 -35.62 41.48
N ALA A 294 -12.54 -35.71 42.79
CA ALA A 294 -13.85 -36.02 43.35
C ALA A 294 -14.81 -34.85 43.16
N ASP A 295 -16.09 -35.17 43.03
CA ASP A 295 -17.13 -34.16 42.86
C ASP A 295 -17.24 -33.25 44.08
N GLY A 296 -17.49 -31.97 43.84
CA GLY A 296 -17.67 -30.95 44.88
C GLY A 296 -16.76 -29.74 44.72
N GLN A 297 -16.83 -28.85 45.71
CA GLN A 297 -16.08 -27.58 45.73
C GLN A 297 -14.58 -27.79 45.91
N CYS A 298 -13.80 -26.98 45.20
CA CYS A 298 -12.36 -26.86 45.27
C CYS A 298 -11.99 -25.38 45.41
N ASN A 299 -11.50 -25.03 46.59
CA ASN A 299 -11.12 -23.65 46.92
C ASN A 299 -9.60 -23.52 46.90
N HIS A 300 -9.14 -22.40 46.37
CA HIS A 300 -7.75 -21.98 46.42
C HIS A 300 -7.62 -20.72 47.27
N TYR A 301 -6.64 -20.71 48.14
CA TYR A 301 -6.36 -19.63 49.07
C TYR A 301 -4.98 -19.07 48.79
N GLY A 302 -4.81 -17.76 48.99
CA GLY A 302 -3.53 -17.08 48.90
C GLY A 302 -2.65 -17.33 50.11
N PRO A 303 -1.39 -16.85 50.10
CA PRO A 303 -0.48 -16.98 51.22
C PRO A 303 -1.04 -16.34 52.51
N ASP A 304 -1.77 -15.25 52.43
CA ASP A 304 -2.43 -14.60 53.57
C ASP A 304 -3.65 -15.37 54.11
N GLY A 305 -4.05 -16.46 53.45
CA GLY A 305 -5.20 -17.28 53.79
C GLY A 305 -6.53 -16.76 53.23
N GLN A 306 -6.52 -15.69 52.43
CA GLN A 306 -7.71 -15.20 51.75
C GLN A 306 -8.10 -16.12 50.59
N LEU A 307 -9.39 -16.23 50.30
CA LEU A 307 -9.88 -17.01 49.17
C LEU A 307 -9.53 -16.29 47.86
N GLU A 308 -8.75 -16.95 47.00
CA GLU A 308 -8.36 -16.43 45.68
C GLU A 308 -9.24 -17.01 44.56
N ARG A 309 -9.75 -18.24 44.74
CA ARG A 309 -10.61 -18.89 43.76
C ARG A 309 -11.54 -19.93 44.37
N GLU A 310 -12.78 -19.97 43.89
CA GLU A 310 -13.76 -21.02 44.17
C GLU A 310 -14.23 -21.65 42.86
N HIS A 311 -14.21 -22.97 42.76
CA HIS A 311 -14.85 -23.71 41.66
C HIS A 311 -15.31 -25.07 42.14
N ALA A 312 -16.02 -25.81 41.30
CA ALA A 312 -16.44 -27.17 41.60
C ALA A 312 -16.22 -28.11 40.42
N TYR A 313 -16.07 -29.39 40.74
CA TYR A 313 -16.00 -30.47 39.77
C TYR A 313 -17.25 -31.35 39.82
N LEU A 314 -17.67 -31.81 38.65
CA LEU A 314 -18.59 -32.92 38.47
C LEU A 314 -18.04 -33.84 37.38
N ASN A 315 -17.86 -35.13 37.69
CA ASN A 315 -17.26 -36.13 36.81
C ASN A 315 -15.88 -35.70 36.28
N GLY A 316 -15.08 -35.05 37.12
CA GLY A 316 -13.72 -34.60 36.78
C GLY A 316 -13.64 -33.39 35.83
N LYS A 317 -14.75 -32.69 35.55
CA LYS A 317 -14.79 -31.45 34.78
C LYS A 317 -15.36 -30.30 35.61
N TYR A 318 -15.03 -29.06 35.27
CA TYR A 318 -15.65 -27.89 35.89
C TYR A 318 -17.16 -27.91 35.68
N ASP A 319 -17.90 -27.75 36.78
CA ASP A 319 -19.35 -27.79 36.78
C ASP A 319 -19.88 -26.97 37.95
N GLY A 320 -20.82 -26.06 37.67
CA GLY A 320 -21.34 -25.09 38.63
C GLY A 320 -20.60 -23.76 38.61
N LYS A 321 -20.63 -23.06 39.74
CA LYS A 321 -20.10 -21.70 39.90
C LYS A 321 -18.57 -21.69 39.93
N TYR A 322 -17.98 -20.73 39.24
CA TYR A 322 -16.55 -20.45 39.21
C TYR A 322 -16.33 -18.97 39.54
N VAL A 323 -15.49 -18.67 40.53
CA VAL A 323 -15.23 -17.32 41.01
C VAL A 323 -13.73 -17.12 41.19
N ASP A 324 -13.19 -16.06 40.61
CA ASP A 324 -11.85 -15.54 40.96
C ASP A 324 -12.03 -14.27 41.81
N TYR A 325 -11.13 -14.08 42.77
CA TYR A 325 -11.12 -12.93 43.69
C TYR A 325 -9.84 -12.11 43.54
N PHE A 326 -9.97 -10.81 43.69
CA PHE A 326 -8.83 -9.91 43.88
C PHE A 326 -8.15 -10.14 45.24
N PRO A 327 -6.90 -9.68 45.44
CA PRO A 327 -6.20 -9.80 46.73
C PRO A 327 -6.91 -9.14 47.92
N ASP A 328 -7.83 -8.20 47.69
CA ASP A 328 -8.65 -7.56 48.74
C ASP A 328 -9.95 -8.34 49.06
N GLY A 329 -10.16 -9.50 48.41
CA GLY A 329 -11.32 -10.37 48.59
C GLY A 329 -12.57 -9.96 47.79
N LYS A 330 -12.51 -8.91 46.97
CA LYS A 330 -13.61 -8.58 46.04
C LYS A 330 -13.62 -9.57 44.86
N ILE A 331 -14.80 -9.84 44.32
CA ILE A 331 -14.95 -10.69 43.13
C ILE A 331 -14.28 -10.00 41.93
N GLU A 332 -13.36 -10.70 41.27
CA GLU A 332 -12.78 -10.30 39.99
C GLU A 332 -13.62 -10.82 38.83
N THR A 333 -13.94 -12.13 38.86
CA THR A 333 -14.82 -12.76 37.87
C THR A 333 -15.78 -13.74 38.53
N GLU A 334 -16.99 -13.82 37.98
CA GLU A 334 -17.99 -14.81 38.32
C GLU A 334 -18.49 -15.45 37.02
N SER A 335 -18.48 -16.78 36.95
CA SER A 335 -18.82 -17.56 35.76
C SER A 335 -19.48 -18.88 36.14
N PHE A 336 -20.13 -19.53 35.17
CA PHE A 336 -20.76 -20.83 35.38
C PHE A 336 -20.29 -21.83 34.32
N TYR A 337 -20.02 -23.05 34.75
CA TYR A 337 -19.61 -24.14 33.87
C TYR A 337 -20.62 -25.28 33.92
N ALA A 338 -20.83 -25.97 32.80
CA ALA A 338 -21.57 -27.21 32.74
C ALA A 338 -20.79 -28.21 31.87
N GLY A 339 -20.42 -29.36 32.42
CA GLY A 339 -19.64 -30.38 31.70
C GLY A 339 -18.30 -29.86 31.14
N GLY A 340 -17.68 -28.88 31.80
CA GLY A 340 -16.44 -28.23 31.40
C GLY A 340 -16.58 -27.09 30.38
N LYS A 341 -17.80 -26.72 29.98
CA LYS A 341 -18.08 -25.60 29.06
C LYS A 341 -18.58 -24.38 29.83
N LEU A 342 -18.16 -23.19 29.45
CA LEU A 342 -18.67 -21.93 30.02
C LEU A 342 -20.10 -21.69 29.53
N VAL A 343 -21.07 -21.60 30.44
CA VAL A 343 -22.49 -21.47 30.13
C VAL A 343 -23.14 -20.35 30.94
N GLY A 344 -24.27 -19.83 30.47
CA GLY A 344 -25.02 -18.82 31.22
C GLY A 344 -24.33 -17.46 31.24
N GLU A 345 -24.59 -16.68 32.29
CA GLU A 345 -24.09 -15.31 32.43
C GLU A 345 -22.79 -15.27 33.24
N SER A 346 -21.75 -14.66 32.69
CA SER A 346 -20.48 -14.36 33.36
C SER A 346 -20.34 -12.86 33.57
N LYS A 347 -19.76 -12.48 34.71
CA LYS A 347 -19.47 -11.09 35.08
C LYS A 347 -18.01 -10.94 35.40
N ALA A 348 -17.44 -9.80 35.03
CA ALA A 348 -16.12 -9.38 35.50
C ALA A 348 -16.19 -7.98 36.07
N TYR A 349 -15.30 -7.69 37.02
CA TYR A 349 -15.29 -6.44 37.78
C TYR A 349 -13.89 -5.80 37.75
N TYR A 350 -13.84 -4.50 38.00
CA TYR A 350 -12.60 -3.77 38.30
C TYR A 350 -12.22 -3.96 39.79
N GLN A 351 -10.97 -3.68 40.15
CA GLN A 351 -10.49 -3.70 41.54
C GLN A 351 -11.31 -2.77 42.46
N SER A 352 -11.86 -1.69 41.91
CA SER A 352 -12.81 -0.81 42.60
C SER A 352 -14.09 -1.53 43.04
N GLY A 353 -14.48 -2.62 42.38
CA GLY A 353 -15.75 -3.34 42.52
C GLY A 353 -16.80 -2.94 41.47
N GLN A 354 -16.48 -1.98 40.60
CA GLN A 354 -17.31 -1.58 39.49
C GLN A 354 -17.43 -2.70 38.45
N LEU A 355 -18.62 -2.88 37.87
CA LEU A 355 -18.85 -3.90 36.85
C LEU A 355 -18.08 -3.54 35.57
N ARG A 356 -17.23 -4.45 35.09
CA ARG A 356 -16.42 -4.28 33.88
C ARG A 356 -17.09 -4.88 32.66
N SER A 357 -17.65 -6.09 32.79
CA SER A 357 -18.28 -6.77 31.66
C SER A 357 -19.35 -7.78 32.08
N ILE A 358 -20.33 -7.97 31.19
CA ILE A 358 -21.31 -9.06 31.23
C ILE A 358 -21.18 -9.83 29.93
N SER A 359 -21.00 -11.14 30.02
CA SER A 359 -21.06 -12.04 28.86
C SER A 359 -22.06 -13.16 29.06
N ARG A 360 -22.64 -13.67 27.98
CA ARG A 360 -23.51 -14.85 27.99
C ARG A 360 -23.11 -15.90 26.97
N ASN A 361 -23.19 -17.15 27.40
CA ASN A 361 -22.92 -18.33 26.60
C ASN A 361 -24.11 -19.30 26.64
N ASN A 362 -24.39 -19.97 25.53
CA ASN A 362 -25.38 -21.05 25.47
C ASN A 362 -24.82 -22.34 26.11
N GLU A 363 -25.64 -23.39 26.18
CA GLU A 363 -25.26 -24.69 26.77
C GLU A 363 -24.10 -25.39 26.05
N GLU A 364 -23.82 -25.02 24.80
CA GLU A 364 -22.72 -25.58 24.02
C GLU A 364 -21.38 -24.87 24.25
N GLY A 365 -21.41 -23.71 24.93
CA GLY A 365 -20.24 -22.87 25.22
C GLY A 365 -20.06 -21.70 24.25
N TYR A 366 -20.95 -21.54 23.26
CA TYR A 366 -20.89 -20.45 22.28
C TYR A 366 -21.49 -19.16 22.86
N ARG A 367 -20.98 -17.99 22.46
CA ARG A 367 -21.56 -16.70 22.89
C ARG A 367 -22.98 -16.59 22.36
N ASP A 368 -23.94 -16.32 23.25
CA ASP A 368 -25.35 -16.23 22.89
C ASP A 368 -26.04 -15.16 23.74
N GLY A 369 -26.77 -14.28 23.10
CA GLY A 369 -27.40 -13.12 23.72
C GLY A 369 -26.47 -11.92 23.86
N LYS A 370 -26.90 -10.99 24.70
CA LYS A 370 -26.31 -9.67 24.86
C LYS A 370 -25.04 -9.71 25.72
N GLN A 371 -23.98 -9.09 25.22
CA GLN A 371 -22.68 -8.90 25.85
C GLN A 371 -22.46 -7.40 26.06
N GLN A 372 -21.91 -6.99 27.20
CA GLN A 372 -21.72 -5.58 27.54
C GLN A 372 -20.36 -5.37 28.19
N ASN A 373 -19.70 -4.24 27.88
CA ASN A 373 -18.52 -3.77 28.60
C ASN A 373 -18.75 -2.32 29.06
N PHE A 374 -18.24 -2.01 30.25
CA PHE A 374 -18.37 -0.72 30.91
C PHE A 374 -16.98 -0.19 31.26
N ASN A 375 -16.82 1.12 31.39
CA ASN A 375 -15.62 1.72 31.96
C ASN A 375 -15.69 1.72 33.50
N GLU A 376 -14.63 2.21 34.16
CA GLU A 376 -14.55 2.22 35.63
C GLU A 376 -15.44 3.28 36.29
N GLU A 377 -16.09 4.16 35.51
CA GLU A 377 -17.16 5.06 35.96
C GLU A 377 -18.56 4.44 35.84
N GLY A 378 -18.69 3.26 35.21
CA GLY A 378 -19.95 2.56 34.98
C GLY A 378 -20.68 2.97 33.70
N THR A 379 -20.07 3.80 32.85
CA THR A 379 -20.58 4.13 31.51
C THR A 379 -20.44 2.91 30.60
N LEU A 380 -21.52 2.56 29.89
CA LEU A 380 -21.53 1.48 28.90
C LEU A 380 -20.67 1.88 27.69
N ILE A 381 -19.63 1.11 27.38
CA ILE A 381 -18.69 1.40 26.28
C ILE A 381 -19.00 0.57 25.04
N THR A 382 -19.42 -0.68 25.22
CA THR A 382 -19.83 -1.55 24.11
C THR A 382 -20.99 -2.47 24.49
N GLU A 383 -21.82 -2.77 23.51
CA GLU A 383 -22.91 -3.74 23.56
C GLU A 383 -22.87 -4.56 22.28
N SER A 384 -22.96 -5.87 22.38
CA SER A 384 -23.03 -6.75 21.22
C SER A 384 -24.03 -7.86 21.45
N ILE A 385 -24.78 -8.24 20.42
CA ILE A 385 -25.76 -9.33 20.50
C ILE A 385 -25.25 -10.48 19.66
N TYR A 386 -25.07 -11.64 20.28
CA TYR A 386 -24.59 -12.84 19.60
C TYR A 386 -25.69 -13.90 19.49
N LYS A 387 -25.59 -14.76 18.49
CA LYS A 387 -26.32 -16.03 18.39
C LYS A 387 -25.33 -17.09 17.93
N ASP A 388 -25.11 -18.13 18.74
CA ASP A 388 -24.15 -19.21 18.45
C ASP A 388 -22.76 -18.70 18.01
N SER A 389 -22.26 -17.68 18.73
CA SER A 389 -21.02 -16.92 18.47
C SER A 389 -21.00 -16.04 17.21
N PHE A 390 -22.09 -15.99 16.43
CA PHE A 390 -22.26 -15.02 15.35
C PHE A 390 -22.73 -13.66 15.90
N ASN A 391 -22.03 -12.57 15.56
CA ASN A 391 -22.39 -11.22 16.01
C ASN A 391 -23.50 -10.62 15.13
N LEU A 392 -24.68 -10.43 15.68
CA LEU A 392 -25.87 -9.88 15.00
C LEU A 392 -25.94 -8.35 15.07
N SER A 393 -25.36 -7.74 16.10
CA SER A 393 -25.35 -6.28 16.22
C SER A 393 -24.27 -5.82 17.16
N HIS A 394 -23.68 -4.67 16.85
CA HIS A 394 -22.68 -4.02 17.68
C HIS A 394 -23.07 -2.56 17.90
N LYS A 395 -22.85 -2.07 19.12
CA LYS A 395 -22.99 -0.67 19.47
C LYS A 395 -21.84 -0.27 20.37
N SER A 396 -21.32 0.94 20.17
CA SER A 396 -20.33 1.54 21.06
C SER A 396 -20.66 2.98 21.43
N TRP A 397 -20.03 3.44 22.49
CA TRP A 397 -20.19 4.77 23.06
C TRP A 397 -18.81 5.36 23.38
N TYR A 398 -18.75 6.69 23.42
CA TYR A 398 -17.61 7.44 23.95
C TYR A 398 -17.62 7.45 25.48
N ASP A 399 -16.50 7.82 26.10
CA ASP A 399 -16.38 7.90 27.57
C ASP A 399 -17.37 8.89 28.19
N ASN A 400 -17.79 9.91 27.42
CA ASN A 400 -18.82 10.87 27.82
C ASN A 400 -20.27 10.33 27.75
N GLY A 401 -20.46 9.08 27.33
CA GLY A 401 -21.75 8.41 27.22
C GLY A 401 -22.52 8.66 25.91
N ASN A 402 -22.00 9.48 25.00
CA ASN A 402 -22.60 9.65 23.68
C ASN A 402 -22.38 8.42 22.81
N ARG A 403 -23.35 8.13 21.93
CA ARG A 403 -23.21 7.07 20.92
C ARG A 403 -21.97 7.34 20.06
N ARG A 404 -21.29 6.27 19.67
CA ARG A 404 -20.14 6.31 18.76
C ARG A 404 -20.44 5.56 17.47
N GLU A 405 -20.89 4.33 17.57
CA GLU A 405 -21.26 3.52 16.41
C GLU A 405 -22.41 2.55 16.69
N GLN A 406 -23.09 2.14 15.61
CA GLN A 406 -24.13 1.13 15.60
C GLN A 406 -24.07 0.37 14.28
N GLU A 407 -24.03 -0.95 14.37
CA GLU A 407 -23.89 -1.86 13.24
C GLU A 407 -24.79 -3.09 13.43
N GLN A 408 -25.25 -3.66 12.31
CA GLN A 408 -26.20 -4.78 12.30
C GLN A 408 -25.87 -5.77 11.17
N TRP A 409 -25.88 -7.06 11.50
CA TRP A 409 -25.63 -8.15 10.57
C TRP A 409 -26.69 -9.24 10.72
N ARG A 410 -26.88 -9.99 9.65
CA ARG A 410 -27.62 -11.24 9.65
C ARG A 410 -26.76 -12.36 9.08
N GLN A 411 -27.05 -13.57 9.50
CA GLN A 411 -26.42 -14.75 8.94
C GLN A 411 -27.16 -15.19 7.68
N THR A 412 -26.44 -15.46 6.60
CA THR A 412 -27.04 -16.00 5.36
C THR A 412 -27.31 -17.50 5.49
N SER A 413 -28.08 -18.07 4.57
CA SER A 413 -28.28 -19.52 4.48
C SER A 413 -26.99 -20.32 4.29
N GLU A 414 -25.93 -19.66 3.81
CA GLU A 414 -24.59 -20.24 3.57
C GLU A 414 -23.69 -20.10 4.81
N GLY A 415 -24.19 -19.49 5.89
CA GLY A 415 -23.46 -19.27 7.14
C GLY A 415 -22.57 -18.02 7.15
N GLU A 416 -22.60 -17.22 6.09
CA GLU A 416 -21.80 -16.00 5.96
C GLU A 416 -22.44 -14.81 6.69
N SER A 417 -21.61 -13.78 6.97
CA SER A 417 -22.08 -12.53 7.57
C SER A 417 -22.48 -11.53 6.50
N GLU A 418 -23.72 -11.04 6.57
CA GLU A 418 -24.26 -10.06 5.64
C GLU A 418 -24.76 -8.81 6.39
N LYS A 419 -24.33 -7.63 5.94
CA LYS A 419 -24.80 -6.34 6.48
C LYS A 419 -26.28 -6.11 6.15
N TYR A 420 -27.04 -5.61 7.13
CA TYR A 420 -28.46 -5.32 6.97
C TYR A 420 -28.90 -4.17 7.89
N GLY A 421 -29.81 -3.32 7.43
CA GLY A 421 -30.33 -2.19 8.22
C GLY A 421 -29.36 -1.01 8.24
N ASP A 422 -29.51 -0.13 9.24
CA ASP A 422 -28.78 1.14 9.29
C ASP A 422 -27.49 1.04 10.10
N PHE A 423 -26.37 1.36 9.45
CA PHE A 423 -25.06 1.54 10.05
C PHE A 423 -24.88 3.02 10.35
N LYS A 424 -24.72 3.36 11.62
CA LYS A 424 -24.68 4.76 12.07
C LYS A 424 -23.41 5.04 12.84
N THR A 425 -22.82 6.22 12.61
CA THR A 425 -21.71 6.74 13.41
C THR A 425 -22.05 8.15 13.89
N TRP A 426 -21.48 8.53 15.03
CA TRP A 426 -21.72 9.82 15.67
C TRP A 426 -20.39 10.49 16.01
N TYR A 427 -20.40 11.82 16.10
CA TYR A 427 -19.33 12.60 16.69
C TYR A 427 -19.37 12.51 18.22
N GLU A 428 -18.26 12.80 18.89
CA GLU A 428 -18.16 12.80 20.35
C GLU A 428 -19.13 13.79 21.01
N ASN A 429 -19.55 14.84 20.29
CA ASN A 429 -20.58 15.79 20.73
C ASN A 429 -22.02 15.25 20.65
N GLY A 430 -22.21 14.00 20.22
CA GLY A 430 -23.51 13.31 20.12
C GLY A 430 -24.28 13.53 18.83
N LYS A 431 -23.80 14.38 17.91
CA LYS A 431 -24.43 14.59 16.60
C LYS A 431 -24.10 13.44 15.66
N LEU A 432 -25.09 13.06 14.83
CA LEU A 432 -24.92 12.01 13.83
C LEU A 432 -23.84 12.44 12.81
N LYS A 433 -22.96 11.52 12.44
CA LYS A 433 -21.85 11.74 11.50
C LYS A 433 -22.12 11.08 10.17
N SER A 434 -22.56 9.82 10.20
CA SER A 434 -22.96 9.10 8.99
C SER A 434 -24.06 8.08 9.30
N GLU A 435 -24.84 7.77 8.26
CA GLU A 435 -25.87 6.75 8.25
C GLU A 435 -25.89 6.09 6.87
N THR A 436 -25.52 4.81 6.83
CA THR A 436 -25.56 4.01 5.61
C THR A 436 -26.57 2.88 5.81
N SER A 437 -27.60 2.82 4.98
CA SER A 437 -28.59 1.74 5.00
C SER A 437 -28.14 0.62 4.06
N TYR A 438 -28.23 -0.63 4.53
CA TYR A 438 -27.89 -1.83 3.78
C TYR A 438 -29.09 -2.75 3.57
N SER A 439 -29.19 -3.34 2.38
CA SER A 439 -30.13 -4.40 2.04
C SER A 439 -29.42 -5.50 1.25
N LYS A 440 -29.52 -6.75 1.71
CA LYS A 440 -28.81 -7.90 1.11
C LYS A 440 -27.30 -7.66 0.94
N GLY A 441 -26.66 -7.12 1.98
CA GLY A 441 -25.23 -6.83 1.98
C GLY A 441 -24.78 -5.62 1.16
N LEU A 442 -25.65 -5.04 0.33
CA LEU A 442 -25.35 -3.89 -0.52
C LEU A 442 -25.89 -2.60 0.10
N ALA A 443 -25.14 -1.51 -0.02
CA ALA A 443 -25.62 -0.19 0.37
C ALA A 443 -26.81 0.20 -0.52
N VAL A 444 -27.83 0.81 0.06
CA VAL A 444 -29.00 1.38 -0.64
C VAL A 444 -29.08 2.89 -0.50
N SER A 445 -28.52 3.43 0.59
CA SER A 445 -28.37 4.88 0.77
C SER A 445 -27.19 5.17 1.69
N ASN A 446 -26.56 6.33 1.52
CA ASN A 446 -25.56 6.87 2.41
C ASN A 446 -25.84 8.34 2.67
N GLN A 447 -25.92 8.74 3.94
CA GLN A 447 -26.08 10.11 4.41
C GLN A 447 -24.95 10.49 5.35
N GLU A 448 -24.44 11.71 5.21
CA GLU A 448 -23.40 12.25 6.08
C GLU A 448 -23.76 13.66 6.55
N TRP A 449 -23.24 14.00 7.73
CA TRP A 449 -23.42 15.29 8.37
C TRP A 449 -22.07 15.83 8.83
N TYR A 450 -21.95 17.16 8.86
CA TYR A 450 -20.83 17.84 9.49
C TYR A 450 -20.96 17.80 11.02
N GLU A 451 -19.87 18.11 11.73
CA GLU A 451 -19.81 18.08 13.19
C GLU A 451 -20.78 19.08 13.87
N ASP A 452 -21.18 20.14 13.16
CA ASP A 452 -22.21 21.08 13.60
C ASP A 452 -23.65 20.56 13.42
N GLY A 453 -23.82 19.39 12.78
CA GLY A 453 -25.11 18.74 12.51
C GLY A 453 -25.76 19.14 11.19
N ASN A 454 -25.14 20.04 10.42
CA ASN A 454 -25.60 20.34 9.07
C ASN A 454 -25.42 19.12 8.18
N LYS A 455 -26.37 18.90 7.26
CA LYS A 455 -26.19 17.85 6.24
C LYS A 455 -24.95 18.15 5.41
N ASN A 456 -24.24 17.11 5.02
CA ASN A 456 -23.07 17.17 4.14
C ASN A 456 -23.42 16.53 2.79
N PHE A 457 -23.91 15.30 2.83
CA PHE A 457 -23.99 14.44 1.65
C PHE A 457 -25.15 13.45 1.75
N LEU A 458 -25.76 13.12 0.61
CA LEU A 458 -26.72 12.04 0.42
C LEU A 458 -26.43 11.38 -0.92
N SER A 459 -26.44 10.05 -0.96
CA SER A 459 -26.39 9.26 -2.18
C SER A 459 -27.28 8.03 -2.05
N GLU A 460 -27.95 7.67 -3.15
CA GLU A 460 -28.80 6.50 -3.26
C GLU A 460 -28.16 5.47 -4.20
N TYR A 461 -28.35 4.20 -3.87
CA TYR A 461 -27.70 3.09 -4.54
C TYR A 461 -28.69 1.99 -4.88
N LYS A 462 -28.45 1.33 -6.01
CA LYS A 462 -29.13 0.11 -6.42
C LYS A 462 -28.10 -0.85 -7.00
N ASP A 463 -28.13 -2.09 -6.55
CA ASP A 463 -27.23 -3.16 -7.01
C ASP A 463 -25.73 -2.79 -6.92
N GLY A 464 -25.36 -1.95 -5.94
CA GLY A 464 -23.97 -1.54 -5.69
C GLY A 464 -23.49 -0.30 -6.48
N GLU A 465 -24.32 0.25 -7.36
CA GLU A 465 -24.03 1.46 -8.13
C GLU A 465 -24.94 2.62 -7.68
N ILE A 466 -24.50 3.87 -7.91
CA ILE A 466 -25.36 5.04 -7.64
C ILE A 466 -26.54 5.01 -8.62
N ASP A 467 -27.76 4.97 -8.09
CA ASP A 467 -29.01 4.92 -8.85
C ASP A 467 -30.08 5.60 -8.00
N GLY A 468 -30.56 6.75 -8.46
CA GLY A 468 -31.34 7.70 -7.66
C GLY A 468 -30.67 9.06 -7.55
N VAL A 469 -30.85 9.74 -6.42
CA VAL A 469 -30.39 11.12 -6.23
C VAL A 469 -29.09 11.20 -5.42
N LEU A 470 -28.21 12.10 -5.84
CA LEU A 470 -27.06 12.57 -5.07
C LEU A 470 -27.28 14.02 -4.68
N LYS A 471 -27.09 14.37 -3.41
CA LYS A 471 -27.21 15.74 -2.91
C LYS A 471 -26.02 16.14 -2.05
N GLU A 472 -25.59 17.38 -2.18
CA GLU A 472 -24.54 17.98 -1.35
C GLU A 472 -25.02 19.32 -0.78
N TRP A 473 -24.61 19.58 0.46
CA TRP A 473 -24.94 20.79 1.20
C TRP A 473 -23.66 21.53 1.62
N ASP A 474 -23.73 22.85 1.59
CA ASP A 474 -22.63 23.72 2.01
C ASP A 474 -22.39 23.63 3.52
N ARG A 475 -21.12 23.56 3.91
CA ARG A 475 -20.71 23.41 5.32
C ARG A 475 -21.09 24.60 6.18
N VAL A 476 -20.92 25.83 5.67
CA VAL A 476 -21.03 27.05 6.48
C VAL A 476 -22.48 27.50 6.60
N THR A 477 -23.22 27.44 5.49
CA THR A 477 -24.59 27.95 5.39
C THR A 477 -25.65 26.86 5.59
N GLY A 478 -25.30 25.59 5.42
CA GLY A 478 -26.23 24.45 5.47
C GLY A 478 -27.19 24.37 4.28
N LYS A 479 -27.05 25.24 3.28
CA LYS A 479 -27.92 25.26 2.09
C LYS A 479 -27.56 24.13 1.12
N LEU A 480 -28.55 23.62 0.39
CA LEU A 480 -28.32 22.66 -0.71
C LEU A 480 -27.55 23.37 -1.83
N ILE A 481 -26.43 22.80 -2.26
CA ILE A 481 -25.58 23.38 -3.32
C ILE A 481 -25.53 22.52 -4.57
N LYS A 482 -25.95 21.25 -4.49
CA LYS A 482 -25.92 20.33 -5.62
C LYS A 482 -26.97 19.23 -5.46
N GLU A 483 -27.62 18.90 -6.58
CA GLU A 483 -28.53 17.77 -6.72
C GLU A 483 -28.34 17.16 -8.11
N GLU A 484 -28.05 15.87 -8.18
CA GLU A 484 -27.78 15.15 -9.42
C GLU A 484 -28.54 13.83 -9.44
N HIS A 485 -29.10 13.47 -10.60
CA HIS A 485 -29.83 12.23 -10.79
C HIS A 485 -28.98 11.23 -11.57
N TYR A 486 -28.97 9.98 -11.12
CA TYR A 486 -28.17 8.89 -11.66
C TYR A 486 -29.04 7.66 -11.94
N ALA A 487 -28.66 6.88 -12.95
CA ALA A 487 -29.17 5.54 -13.20
C ALA A 487 -27.99 4.64 -13.60
N LYS A 488 -27.84 3.48 -12.94
CA LYS A 488 -26.74 2.53 -13.20
C LYS A 488 -25.35 3.20 -13.24
N GLY A 489 -25.06 4.00 -12.22
CA GLY A 489 -23.77 4.67 -12.04
C GLY A 489 -23.47 5.84 -13.00
N LYS A 490 -24.38 6.20 -13.90
CA LYS A 490 -24.21 7.32 -14.86
C LYS A 490 -25.25 8.42 -14.62
N GLN A 491 -24.88 9.68 -14.86
CA GLN A 491 -25.83 10.80 -14.79
C GLN A 491 -26.97 10.57 -15.78
N HIS A 492 -28.20 10.62 -15.27
CA HIS A 492 -29.42 10.38 -16.02
C HIS A 492 -30.57 11.16 -15.37
N GLY A 493 -31.08 12.16 -16.06
CA GLY A 493 -32.04 13.14 -15.53
C GLY A 493 -31.38 14.48 -15.23
N SER A 494 -31.96 15.25 -14.30
CA SER A 494 -31.53 16.62 -14.01
C SER A 494 -30.30 16.69 -13.11
N SER A 495 -29.47 17.71 -13.34
CA SER A 495 -28.41 18.17 -12.44
C SER A 495 -28.63 19.65 -12.15
N LYS A 496 -28.59 20.02 -10.87
CA LYS A 496 -28.83 21.38 -10.39
C LYS A 496 -27.72 21.79 -9.43
N ARG A 497 -27.32 23.06 -9.53
CA ARG A 497 -26.36 23.68 -8.61
C ARG A 497 -26.87 25.02 -8.14
N TRP A 498 -26.64 25.30 -6.86
CA TRP A 498 -27.04 26.54 -6.21
C TRP A 498 -25.82 27.24 -5.60
N ASP A 499 -25.89 28.57 -5.52
CA ASP A 499 -24.92 29.37 -4.80
C ASP A 499 -25.08 29.21 -3.28
N ALA A 500 -23.99 28.98 -2.56
CA ALA A 500 -24.02 28.74 -1.12
C ALA A 500 -24.46 29.96 -0.31
N GLU A 501 -24.07 31.18 -0.73
CA GLU A 501 -24.35 32.39 0.02
C GLU A 501 -25.79 32.85 -0.21
N THR A 502 -26.19 32.99 -1.48
CA THR A 502 -27.52 33.51 -1.84
C THR A 502 -28.60 32.43 -1.79
N GLY A 503 -28.27 31.18 -2.11
CA GLY A 503 -29.24 30.09 -2.31
C GLY A 503 -29.91 30.09 -3.68
N ASN A 504 -29.51 30.99 -4.58
CA ASN A 504 -30.05 31.04 -5.93
C ASN A 504 -29.52 29.87 -6.76
N LEU A 505 -30.36 29.33 -7.65
CA LEU A 505 -29.92 28.37 -8.67
C LEU A 505 -28.91 29.09 -9.57
N ILE A 506 -27.77 28.45 -9.86
CA ILE A 506 -26.71 28.97 -10.75
C ILE A 506 -26.58 28.15 -12.03
N LYS A 507 -27.04 26.89 -12.00
CA LYS A 507 -26.92 25.97 -13.12
C LYS A 507 -27.99 24.88 -13.07
N GLU A 508 -28.59 24.58 -14.21
CA GLU A 508 -29.49 23.45 -14.43
C GLU A 508 -29.11 22.76 -15.74
N GLU A 509 -28.96 21.44 -15.70
CA GLU A 509 -28.50 20.61 -16.80
C GLU A 509 -29.33 19.33 -16.83
N ASN A 510 -29.45 18.71 -18.00
CA ASN A 510 -30.11 17.42 -18.15
C ASN A 510 -29.17 16.46 -18.87
N TYR A 511 -29.20 15.21 -18.43
CA TYR A 511 -28.33 14.15 -18.92
C TYR A 511 -29.12 12.92 -19.32
N GLN A 512 -28.63 12.22 -20.33
CA GLN A 512 -29.05 10.86 -20.64
C GLN A 512 -27.79 10.00 -20.81
N ASN A 513 -27.66 8.99 -19.95
CA ASN A 513 -26.53 8.05 -19.96
C ASN A 513 -25.13 8.69 -19.87
N GLY A 514 -25.02 9.81 -19.15
CA GLY A 514 -23.79 10.56 -18.93
C GLY A 514 -23.50 11.66 -19.95
N GLU A 515 -24.33 11.83 -20.97
CA GLU A 515 -24.18 12.90 -21.98
C GLU A 515 -25.27 13.96 -21.83
N TYR A 516 -24.96 15.22 -22.18
CA TYR A 516 -25.96 16.29 -22.16
C TYR A 516 -27.14 15.98 -23.09
N HIS A 517 -28.35 16.06 -22.56
CA HIS A 517 -29.57 15.77 -23.30
C HIS A 517 -30.73 16.62 -22.74
N GLY A 518 -31.31 17.49 -23.55
CA GLY A 518 -32.38 18.42 -23.15
C GLY A 518 -31.88 19.81 -22.78
N ALA A 519 -32.61 20.49 -21.89
CA ALA A 519 -32.37 21.89 -21.56
C ALA A 519 -31.14 22.08 -20.65
N TYR A 520 -30.40 23.15 -20.90
CA TYR A 520 -29.30 23.67 -20.10
C TYR A 520 -29.58 25.14 -19.78
N LYS A 521 -29.43 25.53 -18.52
CA LYS A 521 -29.62 26.91 -18.08
C LYS A 521 -28.51 27.32 -17.12
N LYS A 522 -28.03 28.54 -17.29
CA LYS A 522 -27.10 29.20 -16.38
C LYS A 522 -27.73 30.47 -15.85
N TYR A 523 -27.53 30.73 -14.57
CA TYR A 523 -28.14 31.84 -13.86
C TYR A 523 -27.08 32.67 -13.14
N ASP A 524 -27.44 33.90 -12.84
CA ASP A 524 -26.66 34.82 -12.02
C ASP A 524 -26.80 34.49 -10.54
N ALA A 525 -25.68 34.28 -9.85
CA ALA A 525 -25.71 33.90 -8.44
C ALA A 525 -26.34 34.97 -7.52
N LYS A 526 -26.20 36.26 -7.86
CA LYS A 526 -26.69 37.36 -7.01
C LYS A 526 -28.17 37.65 -7.25
N THR A 527 -28.59 37.67 -8.50
CA THR A 527 -29.94 38.11 -8.91
C THR A 527 -30.90 36.95 -9.19
N GLY A 528 -30.40 35.73 -9.41
CA GLY A 528 -31.21 34.55 -9.77
C GLY A 528 -31.77 34.57 -11.20
N LYS A 529 -31.41 35.58 -12.01
CA LYS A 529 -31.90 35.72 -13.38
C LYS A 529 -31.10 34.84 -14.35
N ILE A 530 -31.77 34.37 -15.42
CA ILE A 530 -31.15 33.54 -16.47
C ILE A 530 -30.14 34.39 -17.24
N ARG A 531 -28.94 33.84 -17.46
CA ARG A 531 -27.88 34.42 -18.29
C ARG A 531 -27.70 33.68 -19.60
N GLU A 532 -28.01 32.39 -19.60
CA GLU A 532 -27.86 31.56 -20.77
C GLU A 532 -28.82 30.37 -20.72
N GLU A 533 -29.39 30.05 -21.87
CA GLU A 533 -30.24 28.89 -22.09
C GLU A 533 -29.81 28.21 -23.39
N ARG A 534 -29.62 26.90 -23.34
CA ARG A 534 -29.25 26.06 -24.49
C ARG A 534 -30.03 24.76 -24.49
N SER A 535 -30.10 24.11 -25.64
CA SER A 535 -30.65 22.76 -25.77
C SER A 535 -29.63 21.81 -26.37
N TYR A 536 -29.63 20.58 -25.86
CA TYR A 536 -28.72 19.52 -26.28
C TYR A 536 -29.50 18.29 -26.74
N LEU A 537 -28.94 17.59 -27.73
CA LEU A 537 -29.32 16.25 -28.10
C LEU A 537 -28.03 15.43 -28.27
N ASP A 538 -27.89 14.38 -27.46
CA ASP A 538 -26.76 13.45 -27.46
C ASP A 538 -25.40 14.18 -27.46
N GLY A 539 -25.23 15.07 -26.48
CA GLY A 539 -24.00 15.82 -26.23
C GLY A 539 -23.73 17.01 -27.16
N LYS A 540 -24.55 17.24 -28.19
CA LYS A 540 -24.39 18.35 -29.16
C LYS A 540 -25.47 19.41 -29.00
N PHE A 541 -25.16 20.66 -29.35
CA PHE A 541 -26.18 21.71 -29.39
C PHE A 541 -27.23 21.39 -30.45
N ASP A 542 -28.48 21.24 -30.02
CA ASP A 542 -29.61 20.95 -30.89
C ASP A 542 -30.85 21.62 -30.27
N GLY A 543 -31.30 22.71 -30.89
CA GLY A 543 -32.36 23.59 -30.37
C GLY A 543 -31.89 25.03 -30.15
N PRO A 544 -32.66 25.84 -29.39
CA PRO A 544 -32.37 27.24 -29.14
C PRO A 544 -31.13 27.45 -28.26
N TRP A 545 -30.43 28.55 -28.52
CA TRP A 545 -29.39 29.12 -27.68
C TRP A 545 -29.64 30.62 -27.50
N ASN A 546 -30.02 30.99 -26.28
CA ASN A 546 -30.35 32.34 -25.86
C ASN A 546 -29.33 32.85 -24.85
N GLN A 547 -28.98 34.14 -24.92
CA GLN A 547 -28.04 34.79 -24.01
C GLN A 547 -28.56 36.15 -23.58
N TRP A 548 -28.35 36.49 -22.30
CA TRP A 548 -28.77 37.76 -21.70
C TRP A 548 -27.56 38.54 -21.18
N ASP A 549 -27.61 39.86 -21.29
CA ASP A 549 -26.58 40.78 -20.78
C ASP A 549 -26.46 40.69 -19.25
N GLU A 550 -25.24 40.85 -18.73
CA GLU A 550 -24.97 40.73 -17.29
C GLU A 550 -25.52 41.91 -16.46
N GLU A 551 -25.50 43.13 -16.99
CA GLU A 551 -25.89 44.32 -16.23
C GLU A 551 -27.37 44.63 -16.39
N THR A 552 -27.89 44.59 -17.62
CA THR A 552 -29.27 45.01 -17.92
C THR A 552 -30.27 43.86 -17.88
N ASN A 553 -29.79 42.61 -18.01
CA ASN A 553 -30.62 41.41 -18.17
C ASN A 553 -31.54 41.45 -19.40
N HIS A 554 -31.22 42.28 -20.39
CA HIS A 554 -31.88 42.20 -21.69
C HIS A 554 -31.33 40.99 -22.47
N LEU A 555 -32.19 40.33 -23.24
CA LEU A 555 -31.76 39.33 -24.21
C LEU A 555 -30.79 40.03 -25.19
N VAL A 556 -29.64 39.43 -25.50
CA VAL A 556 -28.64 39.98 -26.43
C VAL A 556 -28.45 39.12 -27.67
N SER A 557 -28.76 37.82 -27.58
CA SER A 557 -28.67 36.91 -28.71
C SER A 557 -29.69 35.77 -28.60
N GLU A 558 -30.35 35.48 -29.72
CA GLU A 558 -31.18 34.29 -29.96
C GLU A 558 -30.62 33.56 -31.19
N SER A 559 -30.40 32.26 -31.09
CA SER A 559 -29.89 31.44 -32.19
C SER A 559 -30.47 30.04 -32.10
N PHE A 560 -30.48 29.33 -33.22
CA PHE A 560 -30.88 27.93 -33.26
C PHE A 560 -29.72 27.08 -33.78
N PHE A 561 -29.53 25.90 -33.18
CA PHE A 561 -28.49 24.95 -33.54
C PHE A 561 -29.12 23.61 -33.93
N LYS A 562 -28.48 22.91 -34.85
CA LYS A 562 -28.81 21.52 -35.19
C LYS A 562 -27.51 20.75 -35.31
N GLN A 563 -27.37 19.66 -34.56
CA GLN A 563 -26.16 18.84 -34.55
C GLN A 563 -24.86 19.63 -34.34
N GLY A 564 -24.88 20.62 -33.44
CA GLY A 564 -23.73 21.44 -33.07
C GLY A 564 -23.44 22.63 -33.99
N LYS A 565 -24.19 22.81 -35.08
CA LYS A 565 -24.01 23.92 -36.02
C LYS A 565 -25.20 24.88 -36.01
N ARG A 566 -24.95 26.18 -36.12
CA ARG A 566 -25.97 27.22 -36.19
C ARG A 566 -26.79 27.10 -37.47
N GLN A 567 -28.11 27.18 -37.34
CA GLN A 567 -29.09 27.11 -38.42
C GLN A 567 -30.19 28.15 -38.21
N GLY A 568 -30.76 28.67 -39.30
CA GLY A 568 -31.88 29.61 -39.22
C GLY A 568 -31.46 31.03 -38.83
N ILE A 569 -32.44 31.83 -38.43
CA ILE A 569 -32.23 33.25 -38.15
C ILE A 569 -31.60 33.39 -36.76
N GLN A 570 -30.42 34.00 -36.71
CA GLN A 570 -29.88 34.56 -35.47
C GLN A 570 -30.38 35.98 -35.30
N LYS A 571 -30.83 36.32 -34.11
CA LYS A 571 -31.22 37.69 -33.73
C LYS A 571 -30.24 38.22 -32.71
N GLY A 572 -29.78 39.46 -32.91
CA GLY A 572 -29.01 40.24 -31.96
C GLY A 572 -29.84 41.41 -31.46
N TYR A 573 -29.67 41.75 -30.20
CA TYR A 573 -30.45 42.78 -29.51
C TYR A 573 -29.50 43.78 -28.85
N ASP A 574 -29.91 45.05 -28.78
CA ASP A 574 -29.14 46.07 -28.09
C ASP A 574 -29.18 45.82 -26.57
N LYS A 575 -28.02 45.74 -25.94
CA LYS A 575 -27.93 45.44 -24.51
C LYS A 575 -28.56 46.51 -23.62
N THR A 576 -28.62 47.76 -24.07
CA THR A 576 -29.11 48.90 -23.29
C THR A 576 -30.62 49.03 -23.42
N THR A 577 -31.16 48.96 -24.64
CA THR A 577 -32.60 49.16 -24.89
C THR A 577 -33.40 47.86 -24.88
N GLY A 578 -32.76 46.72 -25.16
CA GLY A 578 -33.41 45.42 -25.33
C GLY A 578 -34.14 45.27 -26.66
N GLU A 579 -34.04 46.25 -27.55
CA GLU A 579 -34.66 46.22 -28.87
C GLU A 579 -33.87 45.33 -29.84
N LEU A 580 -34.58 44.74 -30.80
CA LEU A 580 -33.95 43.99 -31.90
C LEU A 580 -33.01 44.91 -32.66
N ALA A 581 -31.74 44.56 -32.74
CA ALA A 581 -30.70 45.34 -33.40
C ALA A 581 -30.36 44.76 -34.78
N ASN A 582 -30.33 43.44 -34.91
CA ASN A 582 -30.02 42.80 -36.18
C ASN A 582 -30.54 41.36 -36.28
N GLU A 583 -30.72 40.89 -37.51
CA GLU A 583 -31.05 39.51 -37.85
C GLU A 583 -30.11 39.02 -38.94
N VAL A 584 -29.61 37.78 -38.83
CA VAL A 584 -28.77 37.15 -39.87
C VAL A 584 -29.20 35.70 -40.05
N LEU A 585 -29.49 35.29 -41.29
CA LEU A 585 -29.82 33.90 -41.61
C LEU A 585 -28.54 33.06 -41.73
N TYR A 586 -28.46 31.95 -40.99
CA TYR A 586 -27.33 31.00 -41.00
C TYR A 586 -27.73 29.63 -41.56
N ALA A 587 -26.77 28.99 -42.24
CA ALA A 587 -26.79 27.57 -42.57
C ALA A 587 -25.39 26.99 -42.30
N ASP A 588 -25.30 25.97 -41.45
CA ASP A 588 -24.05 25.31 -41.05
C ASP A 588 -22.95 26.29 -40.59
N ASP A 589 -23.27 27.14 -39.61
CA ASP A 589 -22.39 28.17 -39.02
C ASP A 589 -21.95 29.30 -39.98
N ARG A 590 -22.46 29.31 -41.21
CA ARG A 590 -22.15 30.36 -42.19
C ARG A 590 -23.40 31.21 -42.48
N PRO A 591 -23.27 32.54 -42.56
CA PRO A 591 -24.33 33.38 -43.08
C PRO A 591 -24.75 32.90 -44.48
N VAL A 592 -26.05 32.78 -44.72
CA VAL A 592 -26.60 32.32 -45.99
C VAL A 592 -26.32 33.37 -47.07
N ASN A 593 -25.81 32.90 -48.21
CA ASN A 593 -25.62 33.72 -49.38
C ASN A 593 -26.98 34.23 -49.87
N GLY A 594 -27.14 35.54 -50.00
CA GLY A 594 -28.47 36.10 -50.22
C GLY A 594 -28.51 37.62 -50.26
N LEU A 595 -29.48 38.15 -50.99
CA LEU A 595 -29.98 39.51 -50.75
C LEU A 595 -30.80 39.49 -49.45
N GLN A 596 -30.69 40.55 -48.65
CA GLN A 596 -31.49 40.75 -47.43
C GLN A 596 -31.32 39.64 -46.37
N THR A 597 -30.24 38.87 -46.41
CA THR A 597 -29.96 37.81 -45.41
C THR A 597 -29.40 38.35 -44.11
N GLY A 598 -28.95 39.60 -44.10
CA GLY A 598 -28.83 40.40 -42.87
C GLY A 598 -29.79 41.57 -42.88
N LYS A 599 -30.37 41.88 -41.73
CA LYS A 599 -31.23 43.04 -41.50
C LYS A 599 -30.76 43.76 -40.25
N ASN A 600 -30.66 45.09 -40.30
CA ASN A 600 -30.27 45.91 -39.16
C ASN A 600 -31.38 46.89 -38.81
N TYR A 601 -31.62 47.09 -37.53
CA TYR A 601 -32.74 47.84 -36.99
C TYR A 601 -32.27 48.90 -36.01
N LYS A 602 -33.03 49.99 -35.91
CA LYS A 602 -32.87 51.03 -34.89
C LYS A 602 -34.25 51.61 -34.57
N ASP A 603 -34.56 51.75 -33.29
CA ASP A 603 -35.85 52.28 -32.81
C ASP A 603 -37.04 51.51 -33.42
N GLY A 604 -36.91 50.18 -33.53
CA GLY A 604 -37.88 49.26 -34.13
C GLY A 604 -38.05 49.36 -35.66
N LYS A 605 -37.28 50.20 -36.36
CA LYS A 605 -37.36 50.37 -37.82
C LYS A 605 -36.15 49.73 -38.52
N LEU A 606 -36.41 49.13 -39.68
CA LEU A 606 -35.35 48.62 -40.56
C LEU A 606 -34.50 49.79 -41.07
N THR A 607 -33.20 49.75 -40.80
CA THR A 607 -32.24 50.79 -41.20
C THR A 607 -31.33 50.33 -42.32
N SER A 608 -31.03 49.03 -42.44
CA SER A 608 -30.30 48.51 -43.59
C SER A 608 -30.52 47.03 -43.87
N TYR A 609 -30.31 46.67 -45.15
CA TYR A 609 -30.09 45.29 -45.56
C TYR A 609 -28.61 45.01 -45.72
N ASP A 610 -28.17 43.84 -45.31
CA ASP A 610 -26.85 43.30 -45.60
C ASP A 610 -26.99 42.10 -46.53
N CYS A 611 -26.02 41.96 -47.43
CA CYS A 611 -25.85 40.73 -48.19
C CYS A 611 -24.54 40.05 -47.80
N TYR A 612 -24.61 38.72 -47.77
CA TYR A 612 -23.48 37.87 -47.47
C TYR A 612 -23.10 37.06 -48.69
N ALA A 613 -21.80 36.87 -48.89
CA ALA A 613 -21.27 35.87 -49.80
C ALA A 613 -19.93 35.35 -49.28
N ASP A 614 -19.67 34.07 -49.48
CA ASP A 614 -18.48 33.36 -48.99
C ASP A 614 -18.29 33.45 -47.47
N GLY A 615 -19.38 33.62 -46.72
CA GLY A 615 -19.35 33.77 -45.25
C GLY A 615 -19.01 35.16 -44.74
N PHE A 616 -18.88 36.17 -45.61
CA PHE A 616 -18.58 37.55 -45.24
C PHE A 616 -19.66 38.51 -45.74
N ARG A 617 -19.92 39.58 -44.98
CA ARG A 617 -20.77 40.69 -45.45
C ARG A 617 -20.09 41.38 -46.62
N LYS A 618 -20.76 41.47 -47.77
CA LYS A 618 -20.21 42.11 -48.98
C LYS A 618 -20.64 43.56 -49.12
N ALA A 619 -21.92 43.85 -48.90
CA ALA A 619 -22.47 45.20 -49.02
C ALA A 619 -23.66 45.40 -48.07
N SER A 620 -23.99 46.68 -47.86
CA SER A 620 -25.13 47.13 -47.07
C SER A 620 -25.92 48.17 -47.85
N LEU A 621 -27.25 48.08 -47.83
CA LEU A 621 -28.17 49.07 -48.38
C LEU A 621 -28.87 49.79 -47.23
N ASN A 622 -28.54 51.07 -47.01
CA ASN A 622 -29.14 51.88 -45.96
C ASN A 622 -30.51 52.42 -46.41
N GLU A 623 -31.46 52.51 -45.49
CA GLU A 623 -32.85 52.95 -45.72
C GLU A 623 -33.51 52.22 -46.90
N PRO A 624 -33.51 50.87 -46.88
CA PRO A 624 -33.86 50.09 -48.07
C PRO A 624 -35.32 50.30 -48.51
N ASP A 625 -36.25 50.51 -47.59
CA ASP A 625 -37.66 50.76 -47.92
C ASP A 625 -37.85 52.08 -48.69
N ASP A 626 -37.11 53.14 -48.32
CA ASP A 626 -37.11 54.41 -49.05
C ASP A 626 -36.49 54.24 -50.43
N ILE A 627 -35.32 53.59 -50.50
CA ILE A 627 -34.62 53.36 -51.76
C ILE A 627 -35.45 52.50 -52.71
N GLU A 628 -36.04 51.41 -52.25
CA GLU A 628 -36.88 50.53 -53.09
C GLU A 628 -38.12 51.27 -53.58
N SER A 629 -38.80 52.04 -52.72
CA SER A 629 -39.96 52.87 -53.08
C SER A 629 -39.61 53.94 -54.11
N ARG A 630 -38.52 54.69 -53.88
CA ARG A 630 -38.05 55.73 -54.81
C ARG A 630 -37.58 55.13 -56.13
N ALA A 631 -36.90 53.99 -56.10
CA ALA A 631 -36.47 53.28 -57.30
C ALA A 631 -37.65 52.83 -58.17
N GLN A 632 -38.75 52.36 -57.56
CA GLN A 632 -40.00 52.06 -58.25
C GLN A 632 -40.66 53.31 -58.86
N ASN A 633 -40.56 54.45 -58.17
CA ASN A 633 -41.01 55.76 -58.67
C ASN A 633 -40.01 56.44 -59.61
N SER A 634 -39.12 55.68 -60.25
CA SER A 634 -38.12 56.16 -61.21
C SER A 634 -37.14 57.20 -60.65
N ASP A 635 -36.83 57.20 -59.36
CA ASP A 635 -35.74 58.03 -58.82
C ASP A 635 -34.39 57.49 -59.30
N ALA A 636 -33.69 58.35 -60.05
CA ALA A 636 -32.42 58.01 -60.67
C ALA A 636 -31.28 57.71 -59.67
N THR A 637 -31.33 58.23 -58.44
CA THR A 637 -30.30 58.00 -57.42
C THR A 637 -30.58 56.69 -56.69
N ALA A 638 -31.84 56.45 -56.35
CA ALA A 638 -32.27 55.22 -55.70
C ALA A 638 -32.03 53.98 -56.59
N GLN A 639 -32.35 54.06 -57.89
CA GLN A 639 -32.06 52.97 -58.84
C GLN A 639 -30.55 52.68 -58.93
N THR A 640 -29.70 53.71 -58.99
CA THR A 640 -28.24 53.50 -59.00
C THR A 640 -27.75 52.83 -57.73
N LEU A 641 -28.19 53.28 -56.55
CA LEU A 641 -27.80 52.70 -55.26
C LEU A 641 -28.25 51.23 -55.14
N LEU A 642 -29.47 50.92 -55.58
CA LEU A 642 -30.00 49.56 -55.59
C LEU A 642 -29.23 48.66 -56.57
N GLY A 643 -28.94 49.17 -57.78
CA GLY A 643 -28.12 48.48 -58.77
C GLY A 643 -26.69 48.22 -58.29
N GLN A 644 -26.09 49.17 -57.57
CA GLN A 644 -24.78 49.01 -56.93
C GLN A 644 -24.81 47.94 -55.84
N PHE A 645 -25.83 47.96 -54.97
CA PHE A 645 -25.99 46.95 -53.93
C PHE A 645 -26.08 45.55 -54.54
N TYR A 646 -26.96 45.34 -55.52
CA TYR A 646 -27.05 44.05 -56.23
C TYR A 646 -25.74 43.63 -56.87
N PHE A 647 -25.00 44.56 -57.48
CA PHE A 647 -23.69 44.27 -58.08
C PHE A 647 -22.69 43.77 -57.04
N GLU A 648 -22.52 44.48 -55.92
CA GLU A 648 -21.55 44.13 -54.88
C GLU A 648 -21.94 42.83 -54.14
N CYS A 649 -23.24 42.53 -54.09
CA CYS A 649 -23.76 41.27 -53.57
C CYS A 649 -23.60 40.09 -54.54
N GLY A 650 -23.16 40.32 -55.78
CA GLY A 650 -23.00 39.28 -56.81
C GLY A 650 -24.30 38.92 -57.56
N TYR A 651 -25.38 39.69 -57.36
CA TYR A 651 -26.67 39.57 -58.03
C TYR A 651 -26.67 40.38 -59.32
N TYR A 652 -25.83 39.95 -60.25
CA TYR A 652 -25.53 40.71 -61.47
C TYR A 652 -26.72 40.83 -62.41
N ASP A 653 -27.64 39.86 -62.44
CA ASP A 653 -28.82 39.95 -63.30
C ASP A 653 -29.83 40.98 -62.78
N GLU A 654 -30.06 41.02 -61.47
CA GLU A 654 -30.86 42.03 -60.79
C GLU A 654 -30.23 43.41 -60.95
N SER A 655 -28.91 43.51 -60.75
CA SER A 655 -28.15 44.73 -60.99
C SER A 655 -28.34 45.23 -62.43
N ARG A 656 -28.20 44.35 -63.43
CA ARG A 656 -28.42 44.70 -64.85
C ARG A 656 -29.81 45.25 -65.09
N LYS A 657 -30.85 44.59 -64.57
CA LYS A 657 -32.25 45.01 -64.76
C LYS A 657 -32.47 46.43 -64.26
N VAL A 658 -31.96 46.74 -63.07
CA VAL A 658 -32.07 48.08 -62.48
C VAL A 658 -31.23 49.09 -63.30
N LEU A 659 -29.97 48.77 -63.58
CA LEU A 659 -29.03 49.66 -64.28
C LEU A 659 -29.41 49.96 -65.73
N ASN A 660 -30.23 49.13 -66.38
CA ASN A 660 -30.72 49.36 -67.74
C ASN A 660 -31.96 50.27 -67.80
N HIS A 661 -32.47 50.77 -66.67
CA HIS A 661 -33.63 51.65 -66.66
C HIS A 661 -33.34 52.99 -67.36
N PRO A 662 -34.22 53.49 -68.26
CA PRO A 662 -33.94 54.65 -69.12
C PRO A 662 -33.49 55.91 -68.37
N ILE A 663 -33.98 56.13 -67.15
CA ILE A 663 -33.66 57.34 -66.37
C ILE A 663 -32.21 57.37 -65.84
N ILE A 664 -31.54 56.22 -65.76
CA ILE A 664 -30.16 56.12 -65.27
C ILE A 664 -29.15 55.66 -66.31
N GLN A 665 -29.57 55.33 -67.54
CA GLN A 665 -28.68 54.83 -68.59
C GLN A 665 -27.51 55.77 -68.92
N LEU A 666 -27.64 57.07 -68.66
CA LEU A 666 -26.58 58.05 -68.90
C LEU A 666 -25.88 58.53 -67.62
N ARG A 667 -26.24 57.98 -66.44
CA ARG A 667 -25.61 58.39 -65.19
C ARG A 667 -24.18 57.84 -65.10
N PRO A 668 -23.20 58.66 -64.73
CA PRO A 668 -21.80 58.24 -64.66
C PRO A 668 -21.55 57.01 -63.78
N GLU A 669 -22.22 56.94 -62.62
CA GLU A 669 -22.15 55.82 -61.68
C GLU A 669 -22.70 54.52 -62.29
N ALA A 670 -23.87 54.61 -62.94
CA ALA A 670 -24.53 53.47 -63.57
C ALA A 670 -23.73 52.95 -64.77
N LEU A 671 -23.20 53.86 -65.60
CA LEU A 671 -22.30 53.55 -66.71
C LEU A 671 -21.03 52.85 -66.21
N TYR A 672 -20.45 53.29 -65.09
CA TYR A 672 -19.29 52.62 -64.48
C TYR A 672 -19.61 51.21 -63.97
N LEU A 673 -20.75 51.02 -63.31
CA LEU A 673 -21.18 49.69 -62.86
C LEU A 673 -21.43 48.74 -64.04
N GLN A 674 -22.12 49.20 -65.08
CA GLN A 674 -22.27 48.44 -66.33
C GLN A 674 -20.92 48.12 -66.97
N ALA A 675 -19.98 49.08 -67.01
CA ALA A 675 -18.63 48.85 -67.48
C ALA A 675 -17.94 47.71 -66.71
N ARG A 676 -18.06 47.69 -65.37
CA ARG A 676 -17.53 46.59 -64.54
C ARG A 676 -18.21 45.25 -64.85
N MET A 677 -19.51 45.23 -65.09
CA MET A 677 -20.24 44.01 -65.46
C MET A 677 -19.72 43.40 -66.77
N TYR A 678 -19.57 44.23 -67.81
CA TYR A 678 -18.99 43.81 -69.09
C TYR A 678 -17.52 43.38 -68.95
N MET A 679 -16.74 44.04 -68.07
CA MET A 679 -15.33 43.68 -67.82
C MET A 679 -15.18 42.32 -67.12
N LEU A 680 -16.08 42.02 -66.18
CA LEU A 680 -16.07 40.79 -65.41
C LEU A 680 -16.77 39.62 -66.12
N GLY A 681 -17.57 39.90 -67.17
CA GLY A 681 -18.44 38.92 -67.81
C GLY A 681 -19.52 38.40 -66.85
N LYS A 682 -20.07 39.29 -66.03
CA LYS A 682 -21.02 38.97 -64.95
C LYS A 682 -22.31 39.76 -65.15
N GLY A 683 -23.43 39.06 -65.37
CA GLY A 683 -24.73 39.65 -65.75
C GLY A 683 -24.82 40.03 -67.23
N GLU A 684 -23.69 40.23 -67.91
CA GLU A 684 -23.58 40.44 -69.35
C GLU A 684 -22.42 39.60 -69.92
N PRO A 685 -22.45 39.23 -71.21
CA PRO A 685 -21.30 38.64 -71.88
C PRO A 685 -20.06 39.52 -71.76
N LEU A 686 -18.90 38.90 -71.57
CA LEU A 686 -17.62 39.61 -71.52
C LEU A 686 -17.42 40.43 -72.81
N ASP A 687 -17.43 41.76 -72.68
CA ASP A 687 -17.18 42.70 -73.77
C ASP A 687 -16.26 43.81 -73.27
N ARG A 688 -14.97 43.64 -73.54
CA ARG A 688 -13.94 44.55 -73.06
C ARG A 688 -14.02 45.92 -73.71
N GLN A 689 -14.33 45.98 -75.01
CA GLN A 689 -14.39 47.24 -75.71
C GLN A 689 -15.57 48.07 -75.23
N LYS A 690 -16.75 47.45 -75.11
CA LYS A 690 -17.93 48.11 -74.57
C LYS A 690 -17.74 48.53 -73.12
N SER A 691 -17.08 47.71 -72.30
CA SER A 691 -16.69 48.09 -70.94
C SER A 691 -15.85 49.37 -70.92
N ILE A 692 -14.80 49.42 -71.74
CA ILE A 692 -13.92 50.58 -71.86
C ILE A 692 -14.70 51.82 -72.29
N ASP A 693 -15.55 51.71 -73.32
CA ASP A 693 -16.35 52.83 -73.85
C ASP A 693 -17.31 53.40 -72.78
N LEU A 694 -17.97 52.52 -72.02
CA LEU A 694 -18.85 52.91 -70.93
C LEU A 694 -18.07 53.56 -69.77
N MET A 695 -16.88 53.03 -69.46
CA MET A 695 -16.00 53.58 -68.44
C MET A 695 -15.48 54.98 -68.81
N PHE A 696 -15.19 55.22 -70.10
CA PHE A 696 -14.86 56.54 -70.63
C PHE A 696 -16.01 57.53 -70.46
N LYS A 697 -17.23 57.14 -70.85
CA LYS A 697 -18.42 57.98 -70.67
C LYS A 697 -18.66 58.32 -69.20
N ALA A 698 -18.47 57.35 -68.31
CA ALA A 698 -18.56 57.57 -66.87
C ALA A 698 -17.50 58.55 -66.35
N ALA A 699 -16.26 58.44 -66.84
CA ALA A 699 -15.17 59.34 -66.47
C ALA A 699 -15.41 60.78 -66.97
N GLU A 700 -15.87 60.92 -68.22
CA GLU A 700 -16.28 62.21 -68.82
C GLU A 700 -17.43 62.85 -68.05
N GLY A 701 -18.36 62.02 -67.56
CA GLY A 701 -19.43 62.43 -66.67
C GLY A 701 -18.99 62.80 -65.25
N GLY A 702 -17.69 62.74 -64.94
CA GLY A 702 -17.14 63.20 -63.67
C GLY A 702 -16.95 62.13 -62.60
N TYR A 703 -17.33 60.87 -62.85
CA TYR A 703 -17.33 59.85 -61.78
C TYR A 703 -15.92 59.47 -61.37
N VAL A 704 -15.56 59.79 -60.12
CA VAL A 704 -14.20 59.65 -59.57
C VAL A 704 -13.59 58.26 -59.77
N LEU A 705 -14.35 57.18 -59.53
CA LEU A 705 -13.82 55.82 -59.72
C LEU A 705 -13.59 55.50 -61.20
N ALA A 706 -14.45 55.97 -62.10
CA ALA A 706 -14.24 55.80 -63.54
C ALA A 706 -13.04 56.61 -64.02
N GLN A 707 -12.89 57.86 -63.57
CA GLN A 707 -11.73 58.69 -63.89
C GLN A 707 -10.43 58.03 -63.42
N LYS A 708 -10.39 57.49 -62.21
CA LYS A 708 -9.26 56.70 -61.73
C LYS A 708 -8.98 55.52 -62.66
N GLN A 709 -9.98 54.67 -62.92
CA GLN A 709 -9.78 53.47 -63.75
C GLN A 709 -9.35 53.79 -65.18
N VAL A 710 -9.94 54.82 -65.80
CA VAL A 710 -9.53 55.34 -67.12
C VAL A 710 -8.11 55.88 -67.09
N GLY A 711 -7.75 56.61 -66.03
CA GLY A 711 -6.38 57.08 -65.82
C GLY A 711 -5.39 55.91 -65.78
N LEU A 712 -5.71 54.88 -65.00
CA LEU A 712 -4.91 53.65 -64.86
C LEU A 712 -4.80 52.88 -66.18
N LEU A 713 -5.85 52.85 -67.01
CA LEU A 713 -5.84 52.22 -68.35
C LEU A 713 -4.81 52.84 -69.30
N TYR A 714 -4.52 54.14 -69.17
CA TYR A 714 -3.52 54.83 -70.00
C TYR A 714 -2.09 54.77 -69.46
N ILE A 715 -1.87 54.25 -68.25
CA ILE A 715 -0.53 54.13 -67.67
C ILE A 715 0.24 53.02 -68.40
N PRO A 716 1.47 53.28 -68.88
CA PRO A 716 2.34 52.26 -69.47
C PRO A 716 2.57 51.05 -68.55
N ALA A 717 2.57 49.83 -69.13
CA ALA A 717 2.65 48.57 -68.38
C ALA A 717 3.99 48.33 -67.65
N ASP A 718 5.04 49.11 -67.95
CA ASP A 718 6.33 49.12 -67.25
C ASP A 718 6.30 49.96 -65.95
N GLY A 719 5.26 50.77 -65.76
CA GLY A 719 4.90 51.37 -64.48
C GLY A 719 4.46 50.27 -63.52
N ARG A 720 5.25 50.02 -62.46
CA ARG A 720 5.01 49.01 -61.41
C ARG A 720 3.77 49.28 -60.52
N MET A 721 2.71 49.85 -61.08
CA MET A 721 1.57 50.44 -60.39
C MET A 721 0.25 49.68 -60.54
N LEU A 722 0.17 48.69 -61.43
CA LEU A 722 -1.11 48.05 -61.79
C LEU A 722 -1.20 46.60 -61.33
N ASP A 723 -2.38 46.22 -60.83
CA ASP A 723 -2.78 44.84 -60.66
C ASP A 723 -2.87 44.16 -62.04
N LYS A 724 -2.35 42.94 -62.19
CA LYS A 724 -2.10 42.26 -63.48
C LYS A 724 -3.36 41.88 -64.28
N LYS A 725 -4.54 42.36 -63.87
CA LYS A 725 -5.86 41.95 -64.39
C LYS A 725 -6.51 42.93 -65.37
N ILE A 726 -5.89 44.08 -65.67
CA ILE A 726 -6.45 45.09 -66.58
C ILE A 726 -6.09 44.75 -68.05
N PRO A 727 -7.05 44.76 -69.01
CA PRO A 727 -6.77 44.50 -70.44
C PRO A 727 -5.79 45.49 -71.07
N ARG A 728 -4.96 45.02 -72.01
CA ARG A 728 -3.84 45.78 -72.62
C ARG A 728 -4.15 46.37 -74.00
N ASP A 729 -5.42 46.50 -74.36
CA ASP A 729 -5.83 46.83 -75.72
C ASP A 729 -5.84 48.34 -76.02
N ILE A 730 -5.56 49.19 -75.01
CA ILE A 730 -5.46 50.64 -75.13
C ILE A 730 -3.99 51.07 -75.24
N LYS A 731 -3.68 51.89 -76.25
CA LYS A 731 -2.35 52.51 -76.39
C LYS A 731 -2.10 53.46 -75.21
N SER A 732 -1.05 53.18 -74.43
CA SER A 732 -0.66 54.02 -73.29
C SER A 732 -0.49 55.49 -73.69
N ASN A 733 -0.99 56.39 -72.86
CA ASN A 733 -0.87 57.83 -73.05
C ASN A 733 -0.71 58.51 -71.69
N ALA A 734 0.54 58.76 -71.30
CA ALA A 734 0.84 59.22 -69.96
C ALA A 734 0.29 60.62 -69.65
N THR A 735 0.06 61.47 -70.65
CA THR A 735 -0.58 62.78 -70.48
C THR A 735 -2.07 62.65 -70.18
N LEU A 736 -2.78 61.76 -70.90
CA LEU A 736 -4.19 61.45 -70.61
C LEU A 736 -4.35 60.72 -69.28
N ALA A 737 -3.46 59.77 -68.97
CA ALA A 737 -3.41 59.11 -67.67
C ALA A 737 -3.37 60.14 -66.53
N ARG A 738 -2.43 61.08 -66.62
CA ARG A 738 -2.27 62.12 -65.60
C ARG A 738 -3.52 63.00 -65.50
N LYS A 739 -4.12 63.40 -66.62
CA LYS A 739 -5.34 64.21 -66.64
C LYS A 739 -6.46 63.55 -65.83
N TRP A 740 -6.70 62.26 -66.08
CA TRP A 740 -7.78 61.53 -65.43
C TRP A 740 -7.49 61.18 -63.97
N ILE A 741 -6.27 60.76 -63.65
CA ILE A 741 -5.86 60.54 -62.25
C ILE A 741 -5.91 61.86 -61.45
N LEU A 742 -5.50 62.98 -62.05
CA LEU A 742 -5.60 64.29 -61.39
C LEU A 742 -7.05 64.68 -61.13
N ALA A 743 -7.94 64.50 -62.10
CA ALA A 743 -9.36 64.76 -61.92
C ALA A 743 -9.98 63.91 -60.79
N ALA A 744 -9.53 62.66 -60.62
CA ALA A 744 -9.97 61.82 -59.50
C ALA A 744 -9.36 62.27 -58.16
N ALA A 745 -8.08 62.65 -58.14
CA ALA A 745 -7.40 63.14 -56.95
C ALA A 745 -7.96 64.49 -56.45
N GLU A 746 -8.37 65.38 -57.35
CA GLU A 746 -9.05 66.65 -57.01
C GLU A 746 -10.42 66.42 -56.34
N GLN A 747 -11.02 65.25 -56.55
CA GLN A 747 -12.22 64.78 -55.83
C GLN A 747 -11.86 64.02 -54.53
N ASN A 748 -10.63 64.19 -54.03
CA ASN A 748 -10.10 63.56 -52.83
C ASN A 748 -9.96 62.02 -52.90
N ASP A 749 -9.88 61.41 -54.08
CA ASP A 749 -9.54 59.98 -54.18
C ASP A 749 -8.08 59.76 -53.79
N VAL A 750 -7.90 59.17 -52.61
CA VAL A 750 -6.61 58.99 -51.93
C VAL A 750 -5.65 58.10 -52.74
N GLU A 751 -6.20 57.09 -53.42
CA GLU A 751 -5.40 56.20 -54.26
C GLU A 751 -4.87 56.94 -55.51
N SER A 752 -5.67 57.84 -56.08
CA SER A 752 -5.27 58.69 -57.20
C SER A 752 -4.18 59.69 -56.78
N LEU A 753 -4.25 60.25 -55.57
CA LEU A 753 -3.14 61.04 -54.98
C LEU A 753 -1.85 60.22 -54.91
N TYR A 754 -1.92 58.98 -54.41
CA TYR A 754 -0.77 58.08 -54.40
C TYR A 754 -0.24 57.82 -55.82
N VAL A 755 -1.11 57.57 -56.80
CA VAL A 755 -0.72 57.36 -58.20
C VAL A 755 -0.04 58.61 -58.79
N LEU A 756 -0.53 59.82 -58.51
CA LEU A 756 0.16 61.07 -58.90
C LEU A 756 1.55 61.18 -58.26
N GLY A 757 1.69 60.75 -57.01
CA GLY A 757 2.97 60.64 -56.31
C GLY A 757 3.94 59.74 -57.08
N VAL A 758 3.48 58.55 -57.49
CA VAL A 758 4.31 57.62 -58.26
C VAL A 758 4.61 58.16 -59.66
N MET A 759 3.64 58.78 -60.35
CA MET A 759 3.86 59.41 -61.66
C MET A 759 4.94 60.49 -61.58
N SER A 760 4.90 61.33 -60.53
CA SER A 760 5.90 62.38 -60.26
C SER A 760 7.27 61.80 -59.89
N GLU A 761 7.30 60.69 -59.16
CA GLU A 761 8.55 60.01 -58.78
C GLU A 761 9.24 59.34 -59.96
N THR A 762 8.46 58.69 -60.82
CA THR A 762 8.95 57.89 -61.96
C THR A 762 9.14 58.72 -63.21
N GLY A 763 8.47 59.87 -63.32
CA GLY A 763 8.47 60.71 -64.52
C GLY A 763 7.49 60.24 -65.60
N VAL A 764 6.50 59.40 -65.25
CA VAL A 764 5.47 58.94 -66.18
C VAL A 764 4.44 60.05 -66.38
N GLY A 765 4.39 60.64 -67.58
CA GLY A 765 3.40 61.66 -67.94
C GLY A 765 3.65 63.05 -67.33
N VAL A 766 4.72 63.18 -66.54
CA VAL A 766 5.21 64.42 -65.92
C VAL A 766 6.72 64.43 -65.87
N LYS A 767 7.33 65.62 -65.80
CA LYS A 767 8.76 65.70 -65.48
C LYS A 767 8.99 65.15 -64.07
N LYS A 768 9.95 64.23 -63.94
CA LYS A 768 10.32 63.64 -62.65
C LYS A 768 10.61 64.74 -61.62
N ASN A 769 9.89 64.70 -60.51
CA ASN A 769 9.98 65.67 -59.43
C ASN A 769 9.71 64.97 -58.09
N LEU A 770 10.79 64.68 -57.35
CA LEU A 770 10.70 63.98 -56.07
C LEU A 770 10.03 64.82 -54.97
N ARG A 771 10.12 66.15 -55.02
CA ARG A 771 9.45 67.02 -54.06
C ARG A 771 7.94 66.94 -54.23
N GLN A 772 7.47 67.08 -55.47
CA GLN A 772 6.05 66.95 -55.80
C GLN A 772 5.52 65.53 -55.53
N ALA A 773 6.35 64.51 -55.77
CA ALA A 773 6.00 63.14 -55.38
C ALA A 773 5.77 62.98 -53.87
N LEU A 774 6.66 63.55 -53.05
CA LEU A 774 6.52 63.55 -51.59
C LEU A 774 5.27 64.31 -51.12
N GLU A 775 4.97 65.46 -51.72
CA GLU A 775 3.76 66.23 -51.40
C GLU A 775 2.48 65.39 -51.62
N TYR A 776 2.38 64.69 -52.75
CA TYR A 776 1.24 63.79 -53.00
C TYR A 776 1.23 62.56 -52.07
N TYR A 777 2.38 61.97 -51.77
CA TYR A 777 2.44 60.84 -50.85
C TYR A 777 2.09 61.22 -49.41
N ASP A 778 2.47 62.41 -48.95
CA ASP A 778 2.12 62.88 -47.62
C ASP A 778 0.62 63.16 -47.51
N GLN A 779 0.01 63.81 -48.51
CA GLN A 779 -1.44 64.00 -48.57
C GLN A 779 -2.18 62.66 -48.52
N ALA A 780 -1.73 61.67 -49.29
CA ALA A 780 -2.32 60.34 -49.25
C ALA A 780 -2.10 59.63 -47.90
N ALA A 781 -0.94 59.82 -47.26
CA ALA A 781 -0.62 59.25 -45.95
C ALA A 781 -1.43 59.88 -44.80
N GLU A 782 -1.64 61.20 -44.84
CA GLU A 782 -2.50 61.95 -43.91
C GLU A 782 -3.96 61.48 -44.03
N ALA A 783 -4.41 61.15 -45.23
CA ALA A 783 -5.69 60.49 -45.48
C ALA A 783 -5.70 58.98 -45.14
N GLY A 784 -4.64 58.46 -44.50
CA GLY A 784 -4.57 57.10 -43.96
C GLY A 784 -4.02 56.03 -44.92
N PHE A 785 -3.51 56.39 -46.11
CA PHE A 785 -3.01 55.40 -47.07
C PHE A 785 -1.57 54.97 -46.75
N ASN A 786 -1.44 53.87 -45.99
CA ASN A 786 -0.16 53.39 -45.46
C ASN A 786 0.92 53.14 -46.55
N ARG A 787 0.54 52.69 -47.76
CA ARG A 787 1.51 52.51 -48.86
C ARG A 787 2.18 53.83 -49.27
N ALA A 788 1.46 54.96 -49.20
CA ALA A 788 2.03 56.27 -49.44
C ALA A 788 3.01 56.68 -48.34
N TYR A 789 2.64 56.44 -47.07
CA TYR A 789 3.52 56.71 -45.92
C TYR A 789 4.86 55.96 -46.03
N VAL A 790 4.81 54.64 -46.27
CA VAL A 790 6.02 53.81 -46.43
C VAL A 790 6.87 54.32 -47.60
N ARG A 791 6.24 54.72 -48.70
CA ARG A 791 6.96 55.21 -49.87
C ARG A 791 7.60 56.58 -49.63
N SER A 792 6.91 57.49 -48.94
CA SER A 792 7.42 58.83 -48.62
C SER A 792 8.60 58.76 -47.64
N VAL A 793 8.51 57.91 -46.61
CA VAL A 793 9.62 57.64 -45.69
C VAL A 793 10.84 57.11 -46.44
N LYS A 794 10.65 56.09 -47.30
CA LYS A 794 11.76 55.49 -48.05
C LYS A 794 12.48 56.49 -48.96
N ILE A 795 11.74 57.36 -49.66
CA ILE A 795 12.35 58.39 -50.52
C ILE A 795 13.18 59.38 -49.68
N ARG A 796 12.70 59.76 -48.49
CA ARG A 796 13.44 60.64 -47.57
C ARG A 796 14.70 59.98 -47.01
N GLU A 797 14.63 58.69 -46.71
CA GLU A 797 15.78 57.90 -46.25
C GLU A 797 16.84 57.75 -47.36
N ASP A 798 16.42 57.38 -48.57
CA ASP A 798 17.31 57.25 -49.73
C ASP A 798 17.98 58.59 -50.08
N ALA A 799 17.28 59.72 -49.91
CA ALA A 799 17.83 61.06 -50.05
C ALA A 799 18.88 61.40 -48.97
N LYS A 800 18.64 61.00 -47.71
CA LYS A 800 19.61 61.16 -46.59
C LYS A 800 20.86 60.30 -46.77
N VAL A 801 20.74 59.10 -47.36
CA VAL A 801 21.88 58.22 -47.67
C VAL A 801 22.71 58.78 -48.83
N LYS A 802 22.07 59.37 -49.84
CA LYS A 802 22.77 60.04 -50.96
C LYS A 802 23.40 61.38 -50.59
N SER A 803 22.97 62.05 -49.53
CA SER A 803 23.60 63.27 -49.02
C SER A 803 24.75 63.01 -48.03
N LYS A 804 24.96 61.75 -47.63
CA LYS A 804 26.04 61.30 -46.72
C LYS A 804 27.16 60.53 -47.42
N LYS A 805 26.99 60.18 -48.70
CA LYS A 805 28.05 59.77 -49.64
C LYS A 805 28.38 60.97 -50.51
#